data_AF-A0AAN6N441-F1
#
_entry.id   AF-A0AAN6N441-F1
#
_cell.length_a   1.000
_cell.length_b   1.000
_cell.length_c   1.000
_cell.angle_alpha   90.00
_cell.angle_beta   90.00
_cell.angle_gamma   90.00
#
_symmetry.space_group_name_H-M   'P 1'
#
loop_
_entity.id
_entity.type
_entity.pdbx_description
1 polymer ?
#
loop_
_entity_poly.entity_id
_entity_poly.type
_entity_poly.pdbx_seq_one_letter_code
_entity_poly.pdbx_strand_id
1 'polypeptide(L)'
;MEVSRSSSSARLPTNTSRSTVQPTPGSDARILKRREAPHTPQDRLAERAVGGLDGAEDDGEWELLTSSGSSSVSASSTSTNGDDVGEARGNSDTTAAPDLDTLLGVPPEWPAGNWQPLWDYMQPHLIRHKGSHVPHRQYVRELITLPRIRDLQFNLARMGSHPYVDSHPRDVSALIIQLTGDVAAKPCTRCEDGKGPFWGCVMLSAKARVQPLKSIFSCANCYYHSNGTYCSNRSLGAKRAEQVEVERMAIIKAHPSLSWGFSTPVAAAHETEKSRSAESDAGAAEKKTSAAQSPVPSSHWGYATGVSADAIRRQKENWDYIQPYLTHNKVAPTLGYVQELLTQRRLRDLELNPARPPNQPYDEKTARDVAAMIIQITGEQMPSVVASCTRCKQGKGPFATCVVIDRRAHPDARSRYIACANCIYHGKQTFCTHKTWRRGSSRTSSALPGDGADDDDDNDEHRNWEDQDVTMTDFGESRLRQQPASSTCTIIPTIIPTKRGRGRPPKSSYATPASQAQTSSALISGGQLQTDDILEMETWEMAPGRIRETRSAKPENIAYSKSYLSTNHTVSVCEDVGFRIDTITSGGTLRFGRNADEQTRLCSLASGKVRVKIGDKPEFAIGPHGMFKVRPGVECTVQNWMYIDAVLHVTLLSGFPS
;
A
#
# COMPACT_ATOMS: atom_id res chain seq x y z
N MET A 1 -38.42 45.26 -61.08
CA MET A 1 -38.34 44.41 -59.88
C MET A 1 -36.86 44.24 -59.60
N GLU A 2 -36.26 45.24 -58.94
CA GLU A 2 -35.91 45.19 -57.50
C GLU A 2 -34.68 44.28 -57.29
N VAL A 3 -33.44 44.79 -57.35
CA VAL A 3 -32.76 45.76 -56.45
C VAL A 3 -32.64 45.26 -55.01
N SER A 4 -31.44 44.79 -54.65
CA SER A 4 -30.85 44.91 -53.30
C SER A 4 -29.34 44.58 -53.30
N ARG A 5 -28.51 45.61 -53.51
CA ARG A 5 -27.24 45.78 -52.77
C ARG A 5 -27.60 46.68 -51.55
N SER A 6 -26.91 46.76 -50.42
CA SER A 6 -25.46 46.92 -50.25
C SER A 6 -25.04 46.95 -48.76
N SER A 7 -23.75 46.72 -48.50
CA SER A 7 -22.90 47.32 -47.45
C SER A 7 -23.48 47.71 -46.08
N SER A 8 -22.92 47.11 -45.00
CA SER A 8 -23.01 47.63 -43.62
C SER A 8 -21.75 48.40 -43.24
N SER A 9 -21.90 49.61 -42.69
CA SER A 9 -20.81 50.41 -42.11
C SER A 9 -21.28 51.09 -40.81
N ALA A 10 -20.32 51.54 -40.00
CA ALA A 10 -20.49 51.80 -38.57
C ALA A 10 -21.41 52.98 -38.19
N ARG A 11 -21.95 52.92 -36.96
CA ARG A 11 -22.24 54.09 -36.11
C ARG A 11 -22.41 53.74 -34.62
N LEU A 12 -21.95 54.65 -33.77
CA LEU A 12 -22.22 54.72 -32.33
C LEU A 12 -23.68 55.12 -32.06
N PRO A 13 -24.16 54.94 -30.82
CA PRO A 13 -24.95 56.00 -30.20
C PRO A 13 -24.45 56.38 -28.80
N THR A 14 -24.30 57.68 -28.58
CA THR A 14 -24.45 58.31 -27.28
C THR A 14 -25.93 58.62 -27.05
N ASN A 15 -26.45 58.45 -25.82
CA ASN A 15 -27.28 59.52 -25.26
C ASN A 15 -27.36 59.51 -23.73
N THR A 16 -27.78 60.66 -23.21
CA THR A 16 -27.76 61.05 -21.81
C THR A 16 -29.19 61.30 -21.34
N SER A 17 -29.55 60.89 -20.14
CA SER A 17 -30.67 61.52 -19.42
C SER A 17 -30.42 61.57 -17.91
N ARG A 18 -30.91 62.66 -17.32
CA ARG A 18 -30.50 63.24 -16.04
C ARG A 18 -31.68 63.16 -15.10
N SER A 19 -31.47 62.82 -13.84
CA SER A 19 -32.37 63.26 -12.77
C SER A 19 -31.61 63.53 -11.49
N THR A 20 -32.04 64.56 -10.77
CA THR A 20 -31.33 65.21 -9.67
C THR A 20 -32.29 65.39 -8.51
N VAL A 21 -31.98 64.88 -7.32
CA VAL A 21 -32.62 65.30 -6.06
C VAL A 21 -31.53 65.46 -4.98
N GLN A 22 -31.70 66.48 -4.14
CA GLN A 22 -30.69 67.00 -3.21
C GLN A 22 -30.67 66.31 -1.83
N PRO A 23 -29.61 66.52 -1.01
CA PRO A 23 -29.43 65.93 0.32
C PRO A 23 -29.82 66.88 1.47
N THR A 24 -29.93 66.34 2.70
CA THR A 24 -29.61 66.92 4.04
C THR A 24 -30.35 66.13 5.14
N PRO A 25 -30.03 66.31 6.45
CA PRO A 25 -28.73 66.51 7.09
C PRO A 25 -28.45 65.44 8.19
N GLY A 26 -27.25 65.44 8.78
CA GLY A 26 -26.91 64.54 9.90
C GLY A 26 -27.23 65.13 11.28
N SER A 27 -27.18 64.28 12.32
CA SER A 27 -26.94 64.73 13.71
C SER A 27 -26.31 63.63 14.60
N ASP A 28 -25.19 64.01 15.19
CA ASP A 28 -24.62 63.69 16.51
C ASP A 28 -24.46 62.26 17.07
N ALA A 29 -23.26 62.08 17.62
CA ALA A 29 -22.83 60.92 18.38
C ALA A 29 -23.42 60.89 19.80
N ARG A 30 -23.62 59.67 20.34
CA ARG A 30 -23.56 59.45 21.79
C ARG A 30 -22.64 58.28 22.15
N ILE A 31 -21.69 58.62 23.01
CA ILE A 31 -20.76 57.73 23.68
C ILE A 31 -21.54 56.82 24.65
N LEU A 32 -21.29 55.51 24.62
CA LEU A 32 -21.60 54.62 25.73
C LEU A 32 -20.41 53.68 26.01
N LYS A 33 -19.67 54.02 27.07
CA LYS A 33 -18.61 53.17 27.64
C LYS A 33 -19.23 51.86 28.14
N ARG A 34 -18.66 50.71 27.80
CA ARG A 34 -18.96 49.44 28.48
C ARG A 34 -17.90 49.19 29.56
N ARG A 35 -18.36 48.86 30.76
CA ARG A 35 -17.54 48.72 31.98
C ARG A 35 -16.63 47.49 31.93
N GLU A 36 -15.40 47.66 32.38
CA GLU A 36 -14.54 46.58 32.87
C GLU A 36 -14.97 46.18 34.29
N ALA A 37 -14.69 44.93 34.68
CA ALA A 37 -14.87 44.43 36.04
C ALA A 37 -13.50 44.01 36.61
N PRO A 38 -13.16 44.36 37.86
CA PRO A 38 -11.81 44.13 38.39
C PRO A 38 -11.65 42.75 39.05
N HIS A 39 -10.48 42.15 38.88
CA HIS A 39 -9.97 41.10 39.77
C HIS A 39 -9.25 41.73 40.97
N THR A 40 -9.47 41.17 42.15
CA THR A 40 -8.59 41.33 43.33
C THR A 40 -7.78 40.06 43.53
N PRO A 41 -6.55 40.20 44.05
CA PRO A 41 -6.21 39.43 45.25
C PRO A 41 -5.49 40.30 46.30
N GLN A 42 -5.64 39.93 47.58
CA GLN A 42 -4.92 40.54 48.71
C GLN A 42 -4.18 39.46 49.49
N ASP A 43 -2.88 39.67 49.68
CA ASP A 43 -2.05 38.90 50.63
C ASP A 43 -2.34 39.30 52.09
N ARG A 44 -2.22 38.32 53.00
CA ARG A 44 -1.78 38.45 54.41
C ARG A 44 -1.62 37.03 55.01
N LEU A 45 -0.39 36.62 55.36
CA LEU A 45 0.28 36.80 56.66
C LEU A 45 -0.29 35.96 57.82
N ALA A 46 0.52 35.00 58.31
CA ALA A 46 0.71 34.71 59.73
C ALA A 46 1.96 33.81 59.96
N GLU A 47 2.73 34.11 61.01
CA GLU A 47 3.91 33.36 61.48
C GLU A 47 3.59 32.55 62.77
N ARG A 48 4.62 31.84 63.29
CA ARG A 48 4.72 31.16 64.63
C ARG A 48 3.98 29.79 64.74
N ALA A 49 4.41 28.82 65.55
CA ALA A 49 5.51 28.69 66.55
C ALA A 49 6.14 27.27 66.45
N VAL A 50 7.46 27.06 66.60
CA VAL A 50 8.28 26.80 67.82
C VAL A 50 7.85 25.58 68.67
N GLY A 51 8.80 24.62 68.82
CA GLY A 51 8.76 23.45 69.72
C GLY A 51 8.61 22.10 68.98
N GLY A 52 9.34 21.01 69.27
CA GLY A 52 10.49 20.83 70.18
C GLY A 52 10.61 19.40 70.71
N LEU A 53 11.84 18.84 70.67
CA LEU A 53 12.37 17.68 71.42
C LEU A 53 12.08 16.22 70.98
N ASP A 54 13.16 15.43 71.04
CA ASP A 54 13.37 13.97 71.25
C ASP A 54 12.68 12.94 70.30
N GLY A 55 13.27 11.77 69.97
CA GLY A 55 14.56 11.12 70.28
C GLY A 55 14.57 9.64 69.81
N ALA A 56 15.73 8.95 69.86
CA ALA A 56 16.00 7.55 69.42
C ALA A 56 15.93 7.30 67.88
N GLU A 57 16.89 6.69 67.16
CA GLU A 57 17.82 5.56 67.42
C GLU A 57 17.15 4.21 67.64
N ASP A 58 17.08 3.38 66.59
CA ASP A 58 17.28 1.92 66.71
C ASP A 58 17.68 1.32 65.34
N ASP A 59 18.53 0.29 65.36
CA ASP A 59 19.17 -0.33 64.19
C ASP A 59 18.59 -1.72 63.90
N GLY A 60 18.45 -2.11 62.62
CA GLY A 60 17.65 -3.28 62.24
C GLY A 60 18.10 -4.02 60.98
N GLU A 61 19.32 -4.55 61.01
CA GLU A 61 19.88 -5.49 60.03
C GLU A 61 19.22 -6.89 60.14
N TRP A 62 18.81 -7.52 59.03
CA TRP A 62 18.58 -8.98 58.94
C TRP A 62 18.79 -9.54 57.52
N GLU A 63 19.19 -10.81 57.47
CA GLU A 63 19.95 -11.44 56.37
C GLU A 63 19.14 -12.09 55.23
N LEU A 64 19.85 -12.46 54.17
CA LEU A 64 19.38 -13.39 53.13
C LEU A 64 19.21 -14.82 53.68
N LEU A 65 18.18 -15.52 53.21
CA LEU A 65 18.15 -16.98 53.20
C LEU A 65 18.13 -17.51 51.76
N THR A 66 19.13 -18.34 51.44
CA THR A 66 19.10 -19.24 50.28
C THR A 66 18.69 -20.63 50.76
N SER A 67 17.92 -21.38 49.96
CA SER A 67 17.62 -22.78 50.24
C SER A 67 17.86 -23.64 49.00
N SER A 68 18.77 -24.61 49.14
CA SER A 68 18.99 -25.68 48.17
C SER A 68 18.18 -26.91 48.59
N GLY A 69 17.63 -27.64 47.62
CA GLY A 69 16.88 -28.88 47.87
C GLY A 69 17.23 -29.95 46.85
N SER A 70 18.04 -30.93 47.25
CA SER A 70 18.40 -32.11 46.44
C SER A 70 17.68 -33.34 46.98
N SER A 71 17.27 -34.28 46.11
CA SER A 71 16.87 -35.64 46.53
C SER A 71 17.00 -36.68 45.42
N SER A 72 17.56 -37.82 45.80
CA SER A 72 17.45 -39.14 45.16
C SER A 72 17.03 -40.14 46.27
N VAL A 73 16.75 -41.43 46.07
CA VAL A 73 16.98 -42.39 44.96
C VAL A 73 15.70 -43.25 44.80
N SER A 74 15.49 -44.05 43.76
CA SER A 74 15.96 -45.46 43.73
C SER A 74 15.48 -46.18 42.46
N ALA A 75 16.14 -47.29 42.11
CA ALA A 75 15.91 -48.05 40.88
C ALA A 75 15.00 -49.28 41.05
N SER A 76 14.60 -49.88 39.93
CA SER A 76 14.35 -51.32 39.82
C SER A 76 14.65 -51.78 38.39
N SER A 77 15.27 -52.95 38.26
CA SER A 77 15.86 -53.47 37.03
C SER A 77 15.26 -54.83 36.66
N THR A 78 15.14 -55.13 35.37
CA THR A 78 15.11 -56.52 34.88
C THR A 78 15.70 -56.58 33.47
N SER A 79 16.53 -57.59 33.23
CA SER A 79 17.35 -57.79 32.02
C SER A 79 16.90 -59.01 31.22
N THR A 80 17.18 -59.06 29.92
CA THR A 80 17.78 -60.24 29.24
C THR A 80 18.35 -59.91 27.85
N ASN A 81 19.68 -59.92 27.76
CA ASN A 81 20.61 -60.55 26.78
C ASN A 81 20.31 -60.69 25.26
N GLY A 82 21.40 -60.66 24.47
CA GLY A 82 21.47 -61.01 23.04
C GLY A 82 22.12 -59.89 22.20
N ASP A 83 23.42 -59.62 22.34
CA ASP A 83 24.51 -60.23 21.55
C ASP A 83 24.46 -59.92 20.04
N ASP A 84 25.31 -58.98 19.56
CA ASP A 84 26.24 -59.25 18.44
C ASP A 84 27.37 -58.19 18.32
N VAL A 85 28.42 -58.57 17.59
CA VAL A 85 29.66 -57.85 17.20
C VAL A 85 29.33 -56.57 16.38
N GLY A 86 30.07 -55.45 16.42
CA GLY A 86 31.39 -55.16 16.98
C GLY A 86 32.36 -54.64 15.92
N GLU A 87 32.37 -53.33 15.61
CA GLU A 87 33.49 -52.71 14.87
C GLU A 87 33.62 -51.20 15.16
N ALA A 88 34.87 -50.68 15.11
CA ALA A 88 35.20 -49.32 15.51
C ALA A 88 35.63 -48.45 14.31
N ARG A 89 34.98 -47.28 14.16
CA ARG A 89 35.34 -46.08 13.37
C ARG A 89 34.21 -45.06 13.61
N GLY A 90 34.42 -43.75 13.73
CA GLY A 90 35.62 -42.93 13.81
C GLY A 90 35.16 -41.47 13.82
N ASN A 91 35.66 -40.63 14.73
CA ASN A 91 35.19 -39.24 14.84
C ASN A 91 35.55 -38.42 13.58
N SER A 92 34.56 -37.76 12.98
CA SER A 92 34.80 -36.68 12.02
C SER A 92 33.75 -35.59 12.12
N ASP A 93 34.16 -34.40 12.56
CA ASP A 93 33.41 -33.16 12.43
C ASP A 93 32.89 -33.02 11.00
N THR A 94 31.56 -32.88 10.85
CA THR A 94 30.96 -32.49 9.59
C THR A 94 30.28 -31.14 9.77
N THR A 95 30.92 -30.09 9.27
CA THR A 95 30.28 -28.78 9.12
C THR A 95 29.09 -28.93 8.18
N ALA A 96 27.87 -28.93 8.73
CA ALA A 96 26.65 -29.10 7.96
C ALA A 96 26.51 -28.01 6.88
N ALA A 97 26.35 -28.43 5.62
CA ALA A 97 26.01 -27.54 4.53
C ALA A 97 24.64 -26.89 4.77
N PRO A 98 24.39 -25.64 4.32
CA PRO A 98 23.10 -25.00 4.48
C PRO A 98 22.02 -25.74 3.69
N ASP A 99 20.89 -25.97 4.36
CA ASP A 99 19.71 -26.64 3.82
C ASP A 99 19.24 -26.04 2.46
N LEU A 100 19.06 -26.93 1.50
CA LEU A 100 18.77 -26.63 0.11
C LEU A 100 17.37 -26.02 -0.10
N ASP A 101 16.40 -26.43 0.71
CA ASP A 101 15.01 -25.95 0.61
C ASP A 101 14.88 -24.46 0.98
N THR A 102 15.84 -23.93 1.74
CA THR A 102 15.95 -22.50 2.04
C THR A 102 16.33 -21.66 0.81
N LEU A 103 16.95 -22.25 -0.22
CA LEU A 103 17.48 -21.53 -1.40
C LEU A 103 16.56 -21.57 -2.63
N LEU A 104 15.75 -22.62 -2.80
CA LEU A 104 15.04 -22.87 -4.07
C LEU A 104 13.64 -22.26 -4.19
N GLY A 105 13.07 -21.70 -3.12
CA GLY A 105 11.86 -20.86 -3.19
C GLY A 105 10.56 -21.58 -3.58
N VAL A 106 10.58 -22.91 -3.71
CA VAL A 106 9.37 -23.74 -3.82
C VAL A 106 8.58 -23.61 -2.52
N PRO A 107 7.27 -23.30 -2.55
CA PRO A 107 6.42 -23.44 -1.39
C PRO A 107 5.98 -24.91 -1.28
N PRO A 108 6.45 -25.68 -0.29
CA PRO A 108 5.72 -26.88 0.10
C PRO A 108 4.37 -26.48 0.69
N GLU A 109 3.48 -27.46 0.86
CA GLU A 109 2.44 -27.39 1.90
C GLU A 109 3.06 -26.88 3.21
N TRP A 110 2.29 -26.13 4.01
CA TRP A 110 2.78 -25.46 5.23
C TRP A 110 3.76 -26.36 5.98
N PRO A 111 5.08 -26.06 5.97
CA PRO A 111 6.08 -27.08 6.26
C PRO A 111 5.87 -27.64 7.66
N ALA A 112 5.68 -28.96 7.72
CA ALA A 112 5.37 -29.70 8.91
C ALA A 112 6.60 -29.72 9.84
N GLY A 113 6.73 -28.65 10.64
CA GLY A 113 7.78 -28.48 11.65
C GLY A 113 8.89 -27.52 11.23
N ASN A 114 8.80 -26.29 11.75
CA ASN A 114 9.93 -25.51 12.33
C ASN A 114 9.45 -24.16 12.91
N TRP A 115 8.21 -23.76 12.64
CA TRP A 115 7.65 -22.49 13.10
C TRP A 115 7.07 -22.56 14.51
N GLN A 116 6.56 -23.72 14.95
CA GLN A 116 5.94 -23.91 16.26
C GLN A 116 6.87 -23.49 17.41
N PRO A 117 8.16 -23.90 17.48
CA PRO A 117 9.03 -23.51 18.59
C PRO A 117 9.23 -22.00 18.72
N LEU A 118 9.24 -21.26 17.61
CA LEU A 118 9.31 -19.80 17.62
C LEU A 118 7.95 -19.18 18.00
N TRP A 119 6.84 -19.75 17.52
CA TRP A 119 5.50 -19.29 17.88
C TRP A 119 5.21 -19.44 19.36
N ASP A 120 5.47 -20.63 19.92
CA ASP A 120 5.26 -20.97 21.32
C ASP A 120 6.11 -20.10 22.24
N TYR A 121 7.36 -19.81 21.84
CA TYR A 121 8.22 -18.84 22.52
C TYR A 121 7.66 -17.40 22.50
N MET A 122 6.97 -17.01 21.44
CA MET A 122 6.35 -15.67 21.33
C MET A 122 5.03 -15.55 22.10
N GLN A 123 4.27 -16.64 22.28
CA GLN A 123 2.92 -16.61 22.87
C GLN A 123 2.79 -15.87 24.22
N PRO A 124 3.73 -15.99 25.18
CA PRO A 124 3.67 -15.24 26.45
C PRO A 124 3.76 -13.71 26.28
N HIS A 125 4.32 -13.24 25.15
CA HIS A 125 4.61 -11.83 24.88
C HIS A 125 3.60 -11.14 23.95
N LEU A 126 2.70 -11.91 23.32
CA LEU A 126 1.59 -11.40 22.51
C LEU A 126 0.40 -11.06 23.43
N ILE A 127 -0.41 -10.07 23.05
CA ILE A 127 -1.62 -9.66 23.80
C ILE A 127 -2.87 -9.98 22.98
N ARG A 128 -2.85 -9.70 21.66
CA ARG A 128 -4.02 -9.85 20.77
C ARG A 128 -3.95 -11.06 19.83
N HIS A 129 -2.75 -11.43 19.39
CA HIS A 129 -2.50 -12.54 18.47
C HIS A 129 -2.09 -13.81 19.24
N LYS A 130 -2.74 -14.06 20.38
CA LYS A 130 -2.59 -15.30 21.16
C LYS A 130 -3.31 -16.49 20.51
N GLY A 131 -2.88 -17.69 20.87
CA GLY A 131 -3.47 -18.97 20.46
C GLY A 131 -2.73 -19.65 19.31
N SER A 132 -3.31 -20.74 18.81
CA SER A 132 -2.74 -21.58 17.75
C SER A 132 -2.74 -20.92 16.36
N HIS A 133 -3.50 -19.84 16.15
CA HIS A 133 -3.64 -19.20 14.84
C HIS A 133 -2.53 -18.17 14.57
N VAL A 134 -1.53 -18.56 13.80
CA VAL A 134 -0.50 -17.65 13.27
C VAL A 134 -1.13 -16.69 12.24
N PRO A 135 -1.06 -15.36 12.44
CA PRO A 135 -1.56 -14.39 11.46
C PRO A 135 -0.95 -14.60 10.07
N HIS A 136 -1.75 -14.48 9.01
CA HIS A 136 -1.29 -14.67 7.62
C HIS A 136 -0.79 -13.40 6.94
N ARG A 137 -1.07 -12.22 7.50
CA ARG A 137 -0.74 -10.92 6.87
C ARG A 137 0.61 -10.38 7.34
N GLN A 138 1.18 -9.45 6.56
CA GLN A 138 2.40 -8.70 6.91
C GLN A 138 3.65 -9.57 7.07
N TYR A 139 3.75 -10.66 6.30
CA TYR A 139 4.88 -11.57 6.26
C TYR A 139 5.09 -12.46 7.50
N VAL A 140 4.12 -12.56 8.42
CA VAL A 140 4.29 -13.35 9.66
C VAL A 140 4.62 -14.82 9.34
N ARG A 141 3.90 -15.47 8.40
CA ARG A 141 4.13 -16.88 8.03
C ARG A 141 5.49 -17.11 7.33
N GLU A 142 5.95 -16.14 6.55
CA GLU A 142 7.21 -16.21 5.80
C GLU A 142 8.44 -15.87 6.65
N LEU A 143 8.21 -15.23 7.81
CA LEU A 143 9.25 -14.86 8.78
C LEU A 143 9.34 -15.86 9.94
N ILE A 144 8.24 -16.48 10.34
CA ILE A 144 8.20 -17.40 11.49
C ILE A 144 8.91 -18.74 11.22
N THR A 145 9.20 -19.05 9.97
CA THR A 145 10.06 -20.18 9.57
C THR A 145 11.56 -19.91 9.77
N LEU A 146 11.95 -18.68 10.12
CA LEU A 146 13.34 -18.34 10.38
C LEU A 146 13.79 -18.84 11.75
N PRO A 147 15.04 -19.35 11.88
CA PRO A 147 15.56 -19.81 13.16
C PRO A 147 15.64 -18.67 14.16
N ARG A 148 15.17 -18.93 15.39
CA ARG A 148 15.39 -18.07 16.56
C ARG A 148 16.88 -18.05 16.88
N ILE A 149 17.51 -16.87 16.83
CA ILE A 149 18.96 -16.71 17.10
C ILE A 149 19.27 -15.77 18.27
N ARG A 150 18.25 -15.35 19.02
CA ARG A 150 18.37 -14.69 20.33
C ARG A 150 17.07 -14.75 21.13
N ASP A 151 17.17 -14.50 22.42
CA ASP A 151 16.03 -14.25 23.29
C ASP A 151 15.45 -12.84 23.12
N LEU A 152 14.20 -12.68 23.54
CA LEU A 152 13.49 -11.41 23.49
C LEU A 152 14.00 -10.44 24.56
N GLN A 153 14.58 -9.33 24.12
CA GLN A 153 14.95 -8.23 24.99
C GLN A 153 14.10 -6.99 24.68
N PHE A 154 13.29 -6.56 25.65
CA PHE A 154 12.54 -5.32 25.57
C PHE A 154 13.38 -4.12 26.02
N ASN A 155 13.11 -2.96 25.45
CA ASN A 155 13.66 -1.69 25.88
C ASN A 155 12.89 -1.20 27.12
N LEU A 156 13.34 -1.61 28.31
CA LEU A 156 12.68 -1.35 29.58
C LEU A 156 12.42 0.15 29.83
N ALA A 157 13.37 1.01 29.47
CA ALA A 157 13.24 2.47 29.57
C ALA A 157 12.06 3.03 28.77
N ARG A 158 11.67 2.36 27.67
CA ARG A 158 10.48 2.73 26.89
C ARG A 158 9.22 2.01 27.34
N MET A 159 9.31 0.73 27.75
CA MET A 159 8.15 -0.10 28.12
C MET A 159 7.27 0.54 29.20
N GLY A 160 7.85 1.23 30.19
CA GLY A 160 7.07 1.88 31.27
C GLY A 160 6.13 3.01 30.81
N SER A 161 6.41 3.65 29.66
CA SER A 161 5.55 4.71 29.09
C SER A 161 4.84 4.29 27.79
N HIS A 162 5.38 3.30 27.09
CA HIS A 162 4.90 2.81 25.80
C HIS A 162 5.13 1.29 25.73
N PRO A 163 4.30 0.48 26.42
CA PRO A 163 4.43 -0.98 26.38
C PRO A 163 4.24 -1.52 24.96
N TYR A 164 4.88 -2.66 24.68
CA TYR A 164 4.66 -3.40 23.44
C TYR A 164 3.21 -3.90 23.38
N VAL A 165 2.55 -3.64 22.24
CA VAL A 165 1.23 -4.20 21.92
C VAL A 165 1.24 -4.64 20.46
N ASP A 166 0.92 -5.90 20.23
CA ASP A 166 0.73 -6.54 18.93
C ASP A 166 -0.62 -6.12 18.31
N SER A 167 -0.80 -4.82 18.07
CA SER A 167 -2.08 -4.27 17.58
C SER A 167 -2.45 -4.69 16.15
N HIS A 168 -1.46 -5.10 15.36
CA HIS A 168 -1.60 -5.57 13.98
C HIS A 168 -0.60 -6.71 13.71
N PRO A 169 -0.82 -7.57 12.70
CA PRO A 169 0.15 -8.61 12.30
C PRO A 169 1.56 -8.09 12.01
N ARG A 170 1.70 -6.85 11.51
CA ARG A 170 3.00 -6.18 11.32
C ARG A 170 3.80 -6.07 12.62
N ASP A 171 3.12 -5.83 13.73
CA ASP A 171 3.73 -5.65 15.03
C ASP A 171 4.23 -7.01 15.59
N VAL A 172 3.62 -8.13 15.15
CA VAL A 172 4.11 -9.52 15.34
C VAL A 172 5.32 -9.79 14.43
N SER A 173 5.28 -9.40 13.15
CA SER A 173 6.45 -9.50 12.25
C SER A 173 7.67 -8.73 12.76
N ALA A 174 7.45 -7.56 13.38
CA ALA A 174 8.52 -6.81 14.03
C ALA A 174 9.15 -7.59 15.21
N LEU A 175 8.34 -8.32 15.99
CA LEU A 175 8.82 -9.21 17.04
C LEU A 175 9.59 -10.41 16.47
N ILE A 176 9.13 -11.03 15.37
CA ILE A 176 9.88 -12.09 14.68
C ILE A 176 11.24 -11.57 14.20
N ILE A 177 11.28 -10.41 13.53
CA ILE A 177 12.54 -9.80 13.07
C ILE A 177 13.50 -9.55 14.23
N GLN A 178 13.02 -9.15 15.41
CA GLN A 178 13.87 -9.02 16.59
C GLN A 178 14.53 -10.34 16.99
N LEU A 179 13.81 -11.47 16.89
CA LEU A 179 14.26 -12.79 17.32
C LEU A 179 15.14 -13.52 16.28
N THR A 180 14.93 -13.26 14.99
CA THR A 180 15.54 -14.01 13.87
C THR A 180 16.46 -13.18 12.97
N GLY A 181 16.36 -11.85 13.03
CA GLY A 181 17.12 -10.92 12.21
C GLY A 181 18.57 -10.72 12.65
N ASP A 182 19.31 -9.82 11.99
CA ASP A 182 20.72 -9.56 12.29
C ASP A 182 20.91 -8.18 12.93
N VAL A 183 21.81 -8.07 13.91
CA VAL A 183 22.12 -6.78 14.56
C VAL A 183 22.81 -5.85 13.56
N ALA A 184 22.30 -4.64 13.38
CA ALA A 184 22.91 -3.65 12.52
C ALA A 184 24.27 -3.18 13.09
N ALA A 185 25.31 -3.17 12.26
CA ALA A 185 26.66 -2.73 12.65
C ALA A 185 26.71 -1.30 13.21
N LYS A 186 25.74 -0.45 12.85
CA LYS A 186 25.43 0.81 13.54
C LYS A 186 23.93 0.89 13.76
N PRO A 187 23.45 1.28 14.96
CA PRO A 187 22.03 1.50 15.19
C PRO A 187 21.52 2.61 14.27
N CYS A 188 20.26 2.52 13.85
CA CYS A 188 19.62 3.66 13.23
C CYS A 188 19.35 4.74 14.29
N THR A 189 19.28 6.01 13.88
CA THR A 189 19.15 7.18 14.76
C THR A 189 18.01 7.03 15.76
N ARG A 190 16.89 6.43 15.35
CA ARG A 190 15.77 6.16 16.26
C ARG A 190 16.08 5.10 17.33
N CYS A 191 16.87 4.09 17.03
CA CYS A 191 17.29 3.11 18.04
C CYS A 191 18.35 3.69 18.99
N GLU A 192 19.23 4.55 18.47
CA GLU A 192 20.20 5.34 19.24
C GLU A 192 19.48 6.31 20.22
N ASP A 193 18.40 6.98 19.77
CA ASP A 193 17.47 7.79 20.58
C ASP A 193 16.59 6.96 21.56
N GLY A 194 16.86 5.67 21.76
CA GLY A 194 16.07 4.76 22.60
C GLY A 194 14.62 4.54 22.12
N LYS A 195 14.30 4.80 20.85
CA LYS A 195 12.94 4.64 20.29
C LYS A 195 12.72 3.25 19.70
N GLY A 196 12.16 2.37 20.51
CA GLY A 196 11.58 1.11 20.05
C GLY A 196 11.09 0.25 21.22
N PRO A 197 10.14 -0.68 21.05
CA PRO A 197 9.78 -1.63 22.10
C PRO A 197 10.93 -2.60 22.42
N PHE A 198 11.82 -2.88 21.47
CA PHE A 198 12.89 -3.87 21.60
C PHE A 198 14.25 -3.23 21.86
N TRP A 199 15.16 -3.99 22.46
CA TRP A 199 16.56 -3.58 22.64
C TRP A 199 17.37 -3.68 21.33
N GLY A 200 18.28 -2.73 21.12
CA GLY A 200 19.16 -2.71 19.95
C GLY A 200 18.49 -2.32 18.62
N CYS A 201 19.16 -2.64 17.51
CA CYS A 201 18.71 -2.32 16.14
C CYS A 201 18.85 -3.56 15.25
N VAL A 202 17.85 -4.43 15.26
CA VAL A 202 17.87 -5.70 14.51
C VAL A 202 17.19 -5.53 13.14
N MET A 203 17.90 -5.82 12.06
CA MET A 203 17.45 -5.80 10.67
C MET A 203 16.91 -7.18 10.23
N LEU A 204 16.08 -7.23 9.20
CA LEU A 204 15.61 -8.51 8.64
C LEU A 204 16.77 -9.44 8.25
N SER A 205 16.63 -10.74 8.57
CA SER A 205 17.64 -11.77 8.32
C SER A 205 17.97 -11.93 6.84
N ALA A 206 19.25 -12.12 6.50
CA ALA A 206 19.65 -12.52 5.15
C ALA A 206 19.09 -13.90 4.72
N LYS A 207 18.62 -14.72 5.67
CA LYS A 207 17.96 -16.01 5.40
C LYS A 207 16.46 -15.88 5.07
N ALA A 208 15.87 -14.68 5.22
CA ALA A 208 14.46 -14.45 4.93
C ALA A 208 14.07 -14.77 3.47
N ARG A 209 12.79 -15.10 3.24
CA ARG A 209 12.26 -15.27 1.87
C ARG A 209 12.38 -13.95 1.07
N VAL A 210 12.43 -14.06 -0.26
CA VAL A 210 12.65 -12.92 -1.17
C VAL A 210 11.57 -11.84 -1.04
N GLN A 211 10.31 -12.24 -0.82
CA GLN A 211 9.16 -11.35 -0.60
C GLN A 211 9.38 -10.39 0.60
N PRO A 212 9.62 -10.88 1.84
CA PRO A 212 10.03 -10.03 2.96
C PRO A 212 11.27 -9.16 2.69
N LEU A 213 12.33 -9.72 2.07
CA LEU A 213 13.57 -8.98 1.79
C LEU A 213 13.34 -7.75 0.90
N LYS A 214 12.51 -7.89 -0.14
CA LYS A 214 12.14 -6.79 -1.05
C LYS A 214 11.16 -5.77 -0.45
N SER A 215 10.64 -6.03 0.74
CA SER A 215 9.57 -5.23 1.37
C SER A 215 9.97 -4.56 2.67
N ILE A 216 10.84 -5.19 3.47
CA ILE A 216 11.20 -4.75 4.83
C ILE A 216 12.67 -4.34 4.88
N PHE A 217 12.94 -3.11 4.48
CA PHE A 217 14.30 -2.52 4.51
C PHE A 217 14.69 -1.90 5.87
N SER A 218 13.86 -2.02 6.90
CA SER A 218 14.05 -1.35 8.20
C SER A 218 14.28 -2.32 9.35
N CYS A 219 14.89 -1.85 10.43
CA CYS A 219 14.97 -2.60 11.69
C CYS A 219 13.59 -2.84 12.32
N ALA A 220 13.48 -3.88 13.15
CA ALA A 220 12.29 -4.26 13.93
C ALA A 220 11.63 -3.06 14.64
N ASN A 221 12.42 -2.28 15.37
CA ASN A 221 11.96 -1.10 16.13
C ASN A 221 11.34 0.01 15.27
N CYS A 222 11.80 0.18 14.02
CA CYS A 222 11.22 1.15 13.08
C CYS A 222 10.11 0.54 12.20
N TYR A 223 10.09 -0.77 12.05
CA TYR A 223 9.00 -1.48 11.38
C TYR A 223 7.74 -1.47 12.25
N TYR A 224 7.90 -1.72 13.55
CA TYR A 224 6.87 -1.56 14.58
C TYR A 224 6.20 -0.19 14.50
N HIS A 225 4.87 -0.18 14.30
CA HIS A 225 3.99 0.99 14.15
C HIS A 225 4.32 2.03 13.05
N SER A 226 5.55 2.12 12.54
CA SER A 226 5.97 3.14 11.54
C SER A 226 6.28 2.56 10.15
N ASN A 227 6.16 1.24 9.96
CA ASN A 227 6.37 0.54 8.69
C ASN A 227 7.73 0.86 8.03
N GLY A 228 8.76 1.09 8.86
CA GLY A 228 10.13 1.38 8.42
C GLY A 228 10.41 2.81 7.98
N THR A 229 9.39 3.68 7.89
CA THR A 229 9.45 5.02 7.27
C THR A 229 10.57 5.91 7.83
N TYR A 230 10.86 5.80 9.13
CA TYR A 230 11.83 6.64 9.83
C TYR A 230 13.15 5.93 10.17
N CYS A 231 13.44 4.79 9.55
CA CYS A 231 14.68 4.07 9.78
C CYS A 231 15.81 4.69 8.95
N SER A 232 16.83 5.32 9.58
CA SER A 232 17.99 5.82 8.83
C SER A 232 18.80 4.70 8.16
N ASN A 233 18.75 3.48 8.70
CA ASN A 233 19.31 2.27 8.06
C ASN A 233 18.48 1.73 6.87
N ARG A 234 17.43 2.43 6.40
CA ARG A 234 16.56 1.94 5.32
C ARG A 234 17.30 1.73 4.00
N SER A 235 18.25 2.61 3.66
CA SER A 235 19.10 2.47 2.47
C SER A 235 20.08 1.29 2.59
N LEU A 236 20.62 1.05 3.80
CA LEU A 236 21.46 -0.10 4.09
C LEU A 236 20.67 -1.42 3.96
N GLY A 237 19.44 -1.47 4.49
CA GLY A 237 18.57 -2.64 4.36
C GLY A 237 18.21 -2.97 2.90
N ALA A 238 17.96 -1.94 2.07
CA ALA A 238 17.71 -2.13 0.64
C ALA A 238 18.92 -2.71 -0.09
N LYS A 239 20.12 -2.12 0.10
CA LYS A 239 21.37 -2.65 -0.47
C LYS A 239 21.67 -4.08 -0.03
N ARG A 240 21.38 -4.40 1.24
CA ARG A 240 21.55 -5.75 1.78
C ARG A 240 20.61 -6.76 1.11
N ALA A 241 19.35 -6.38 0.90
CA ALA A 241 18.38 -7.25 0.22
C ALA A 241 18.80 -7.54 -1.24
N GLU A 242 19.27 -6.52 -1.96
CA GLU A 242 19.83 -6.64 -3.31
C GLU A 242 21.07 -7.55 -3.34
N GLN A 243 22.02 -7.37 -2.42
CA GLN A 243 23.21 -8.22 -2.30
C GLN A 243 22.83 -9.69 -2.04
N VAL A 244 21.90 -9.96 -1.12
CA VAL A 244 21.43 -11.32 -0.82
C VAL A 244 20.76 -11.97 -2.03
N GLU A 245 20.03 -11.20 -2.85
CA GLU A 245 19.44 -11.71 -4.09
C GLU A 245 20.52 -12.07 -5.13
N VAL A 246 21.53 -11.21 -5.30
CA VAL A 246 22.68 -11.48 -6.19
C VAL A 246 23.47 -12.72 -5.73
N GLU A 247 23.73 -12.86 -4.43
CA GLU A 247 24.42 -14.02 -3.84
C GLU A 247 23.62 -15.32 -4.08
N ARG A 248 22.30 -15.31 -3.87
CA ARG A 248 21.44 -16.48 -4.16
C ARG A 248 21.41 -16.83 -5.64
N MET A 249 21.31 -15.85 -6.54
CA MET A 249 21.39 -16.09 -7.98
C MET A 249 22.75 -16.65 -8.41
N ALA A 250 23.84 -16.20 -7.77
CA ALA A 250 25.18 -16.74 -8.01
C ALA A 250 25.30 -18.20 -7.55
N ILE A 251 24.75 -18.56 -6.38
CA ILE A 251 24.72 -19.96 -5.89
C ILE A 251 23.92 -20.86 -6.83
N ILE A 252 22.71 -20.44 -7.25
CA ILE A 252 21.88 -21.20 -8.20
C ILE A 252 22.61 -21.40 -9.54
N LYS A 253 23.32 -20.37 -10.03
CA LYS A 253 24.12 -20.46 -11.25
C LYS A 253 25.36 -21.36 -11.09
N ALA A 254 25.99 -21.37 -9.93
CA ALA A 254 27.18 -22.18 -9.63
C ALA A 254 26.86 -23.68 -9.45
N HIS A 255 25.62 -24.01 -9.06
CA HIS A 255 25.18 -25.39 -8.88
C HIS A 255 23.93 -25.70 -9.72
N PRO A 256 24.06 -25.88 -11.05
CA PRO A 256 22.94 -26.19 -11.94
C PRO A 256 22.16 -27.45 -11.54
N SER A 257 22.79 -28.44 -10.89
CA SER A 257 22.10 -29.62 -10.37
C SER A 257 21.01 -29.30 -9.33
N LEU A 258 21.10 -28.14 -8.65
CA LEU A 258 20.04 -27.65 -7.75
C LEU A 258 18.83 -27.11 -8.51
N SER A 259 18.91 -26.93 -9.83
CA SER A 259 17.76 -26.59 -10.68
C SER A 259 17.03 -27.82 -11.25
N TRP A 260 17.49 -29.05 -10.95
CA TRP A 260 16.95 -30.29 -11.53
C TRP A 260 15.73 -30.82 -10.76
N GLY A 261 14.72 -29.96 -10.59
CA GLY A 261 13.35 -30.34 -10.23
C GLY A 261 12.40 -30.40 -11.45
N PHE A 262 12.78 -29.79 -12.57
CA PHE A 262 11.98 -29.75 -13.80
C PHE A 262 12.59 -30.66 -14.88
N SER A 263 12.18 -31.92 -14.89
CA SER A 263 12.51 -32.84 -15.99
C SER A 263 11.68 -32.50 -17.23
N THR A 264 12.35 -32.13 -18.33
CA THR A 264 11.75 -32.21 -19.66
C THR A 264 11.68 -33.67 -20.12
N PRO A 265 10.58 -34.13 -20.75
CA PRO A 265 10.57 -35.45 -21.37
C PRO A 265 11.54 -35.48 -22.56
N VAL A 266 12.33 -36.55 -22.64
CA VAL A 266 13.26 -36.80 -23.75
C VAL A 266 12.49 -36.99 -25.05
N ALA A 267 12.74 -36.15 -26.04
CA ALA A 267 12.26 -36.35 -27.40
C ALA A 267 13.07 -37.49 -28.06
N ALA A 268 12.40 -38.61 -28.36
CA ALA A 268 12.96 -39.66 -29.19
C ALA A 268 13.02 -39.21 -30.66
N ALA A 269 13.98 -39.77 -31.41
CA ALA A 269 14.37 -39.29 -32.72
C ALA A 269 13.37 -39.58 -33.84
N HIS A 270 13.40 -38.75 -34.89
CA HIS A 270 13.25 -39.25 -36.26
C HIS A 270 14.12 -38.43 -37.22
N GLU A 271 15.01 -39.12 -37.95
CA GLU A 271 15.79 -38.56 -39.06
C GLU A 271 14.97 -38.56 -40.37
N THR A 272 15.60 -38.06 -41.45
CA THR A 272 15.20 -37.93 -42.87
C THR A 272 14.62 -36.57 -43.31
N GLU A 273 14.86 -36.06 -44.52
CA GLU A 273 16.06 -36.12 -45.38
C GLU A 273 16.04 -34.90 -46.36
N LYS A 274 17.17 -34.20 -46.50
CA LYS A 274 17.74 -33.68 -47.77
C LYS A 274 16.80 -33.22 -48.91
N SER A 275 16.81 -31.92 -49.23
CA SER A 275 16.78 -31.46 -50.63
C SER A 275 17.43 -30.08 -50.82
N ARG A 276 18.08 -29.88 -51.98
CA ARG A 276 18.78 -28.67 -52.42
C ARG A 276 17.91 -27.86 -53.38
N SER A 277 17.99 -26.53 -53.28
CA SER A 277 17.94 -25.55 -54.38
C SER A 277 17.84 -24.14 -53.78
N ALA A 278 18.31 -23.02 -54.35
CA ALA A 278 19.24 -22.65 -55.43
C ALA A 278 19.13 -21.10 -55.51
N GLU A 279 20.07 -20.37 -56.12
CA GLU A 279 20.04 -18.90 -56.16
C GLU A 279 18.87 -18.30 -56.98
N SER A 280 18.47 -17.06 -56.64
CA SER A 280 18.28 -16.01 -57.66
C SER A 280 18.29 -14.58 -57.10
N ASP A 281 19.33 -13.85 -57.48
CA ASP A 281 19.47 -12.42 -57.77
C ASP A 281 18.42 -11.32 -57.47
N ALA A 282 18.99 -10.18 -57.08
CA ALA A 282 18.81 -8.81 -57.58
C ALA A 282 17.41 -8.16 -57.74
N GLY A 283 17.29 -6.94 -57.19
CA GLY A 283 16.15 -6.04 -57.42
C GLY A 283 16.32 -4.66 -56.79
N ALA A 284 17.18 -3.81 -57.36
CA ALA A 284 17.32 -2.41 -56.93
C ALA A 284 16.22 -1.52 -57.51
N ALA A 285 15.67 -0.60 -56.71
CA ALA A 285 14.87 0.52 -57.21
C ALA A 285 14.91 1.73 -56.25
N GLU A 286 15.45 2.85 -56.71
CA GLU A 286 15.40 4.14 -56.02
C GLU A 286 14.00 4.78 -56.08
N LYS A 287 13.58 5.53 -55.05
CA LYS A 287 12.74 6.72 -55.30
C LYS A 287 12.80 7.81 -54.22
N LYS A 288 13.51 8.88 -54.57
CA LYS A 288 13.23 10.31 -54.32
C LYS A 288 12.26 10.72 -53.20
N THR A 289 12.85 11.35 -52.18
CA THR A 289 12.56 12.72 -51.69
C THR A 289 11.10 13.25 -51.73
N SER A 290 10.59 13.61 -50.55
CA SER A 290 10.08 14.97 -50.32
C SER A 290 10.28 15.38 -48.86
N ALA A 291 10.74 16.62 -48.65
CA ALA A 291 10.83 17.22 -47.32
C ALA A 291 9.60 18.10 -47.10
N ALA A 292 8.88 17.89 -46.00
CA ALA A 292 7.78 18.74 -45.55
C ALA A 292 8.04 19.17 -44.10
N GLN A 293 7.83 20.46 -43.83
CA GLN A 293 8.24 21.11 -42.59
C GLN A 293 7.36 20.68 -41.40
N SER A 294 7.99 20.48 -40.23
CA SER A 294 7.29 20.08 -39.01
C SER A 294 6.48 21.24 -38.39
N PRO A 295 5.19 21.06 -38.07
CA PRO A 295 4.51 21.93 -37.12
C PRO A 295 4.95 21.61 -35.68
N VAL A 296 4.98 22.64 -34.83
CA VAL A 296 5.38 22.60 -33.41
C VAL A 296 4.50 21.60 -32.63
N PRO A 297 5.06 20.78 -31.70
CA PRO A 297 4.28 19.77 -30.98
C PRO A 297 3.27 20.40 -30.02
N SER A 298 1.98 20.17 -30.31
CA SER A 298 0.87 20.44 -29.40
C SER A 298 0.94 19.51 -28.17
N SER A 299 0.51 20.00 -27.00
CA SER A 299 0.57 19.27 -25.73
C SER A 299 -0.21 17.95 -25.79
N HIS A 300 0.50 16.83 -25.67
CA HIS A 300 0.00 15.49 -25.98
C HIS A 300 -0.87 14.88 -24.85
N TRP A 301 -2.14 15.25 -24.79
CA TRP A 301 -3.16 14.62 -23.94
C TRP A 301 -3.61 13.26 -24.51
N GLY A 302 -2.77 12.22 -24.40
CA GLY A 302 -3.03 10.91 -24.99
C GLY A 302 -3.33 9.81 -23.98
N TYR A 303 -4.62 9.55 -23.69
CA TYR A 303 -5.07 8.37 -22.93
C TYR A 303 -6.45 7.85 -23.37
N ALA A 304 -6.61 6.51 -23.28
CA ALA A 304 -7.83 5.71 -23.31
C ALA A 304 -8.87 5.95 -24.44
N THR A 305 -8.91 5.02 -25.40
CA THR A 305 -10.02 4.84 -26.35
C THR A 305 -11.29 4.45 -25.62
N GLY A 306 -12.18 5.41 -25.36
CA GLY A 306 -13.45 5.20 -24.65
C GLY A 306 -13.88 6.36 -23.73
N VAL A 307 -12.99 7.33 -23.46
CA VAL A 307 -13.36 8.53 -22.70
C VAL A 307 -14.24 9.44 -23.56
N SER A 308 -15.39 9.87 -23.04
CA SER A 308 -16.31 10.75 -23.79
C SER A 308 -15.70 12.14 -24.00
N ALA A 309 -16.07 12.81 -25.09
CA ALA A 309 -15.61 14.17 -25.38
C ALA A 309 -15.96 15.17 -24.24
N ASP A 310 -17.09 14.97 -23.56
CA ASP A 310 -17.46 15.74 -22.37
C ASP A 310 -16.51 15.53 -21.19
N ALA A 311 -16.04 14.30 -20.97
CA ALA A 311 -15.08 14.00 -19.89
C ALA A 311 -13.71 14.62 -20.17
N ILE A 312 -13.23 14.59 -21.43
CA ILE A 312 -12.01 15.29 -21.86
C ILE A 312 -12.17 16.81 -21.70
N ARG A 313 -13.33 17.37 -22.07
CA ARG A 313 -13.62 18.81 -21.90
C ARG A 313 -13.57 19.21 -20.43
N ARG A 314 -14.27 18.48 -19.53
CA ARG A 314 -14.24 18.71 -18.08
C ARG A 314 -12.84 18.57 -17.48
N GLN A 315 -12.07 17.59 -17.94
CA GLN A 315 -10.71 17.36 -17.50
C GLN A 315 -9.83 18.58 -17.77
N LYS A 316 -9.94 19.18 -18.95
CA LYS A 316 -9.28 20.44 -19.29
C LYS A 316 -9.83 21.62 -18.48
N GLU A 317 -11.14 21.81 -18.43
CA GLU A 317 -11.80 22.90 -17.68
C GLU A 317 -11.42 22.92 -16.19
N ASN A 318 -11.37 21.76 -15.54
CA ASN A 318 -10.96 21.62 -14.15
C ASN A 318 -9.45 21.83 -13.97
N TRP A 319 -8.62 21.33 -14.89
CA TRP A 319 -7.18 21.50 -14.81
C TRP A 319 -6.78 22.97 -14.96
N ASP A 320 -7.25 23.64 -16.01
CA ASP A 320 -7.01 25.06 -16.28
C ASP A 320 -7.46 25.95 -15.09
N TYR A 321 -8.53 25.56 -14.41
CA TYR A 321 -9.05 26.27 -13.24
C TYR A 321 -8.17 26.11 -11.99
N ILE A 322 -7.64 24.91 -11.70
CA ILE A 322 -6.81 24.69 -10.50
C ILE A 322 -5.34 25.06 -10.70
N GLN A 323 -4.81 24.96 -11.92
CA GLN A 323 -3.40 25.15 -12.24
C GLN A 323 -2.78 26.48 -11.71
N PRO A 324 -3.48 27.64 -11.70
CA PRO A 324 -2.96 28.88 -11.11
C PRO A 324 -2.69 28.80 -9.60
N TYR A 325 -3.38 27.92 -8.88
CA TYR A 325 -3.22 27.70 -7.44
C TYR A 325 -2.12 26.68 -7.09
N LEU A 326 -1.51 26.03 -8.09
CA LEU A 326 -0.49 25.00 -7.90
C LEU A 326 0.91 25.61 -7.98
N THR A 327 1.75 25.36 -6.98
CA THR A 327 3.12 25.91 -6.92
C THR A 327 4.08 25.07 -7.77
N HIS A 328 4.04 23.75 -7.61
CA HIS A 328 5.01 22.80 -8.15
C HIS A 328 4.49 22.02 -9.38
N ASN A 329 3.20 21.69 -9.43
CA ASN A 329 2.63 20.80 -10.43
C ASN A 329 2.01 21.58 -11.59
N LYS A 330 2.83 21.93 -12.60
CA LYS A 330 2.39 22.69 -13.79
C LYS A 330 1.74 21.84 -14.89
N VAL A 331 1.84 20.51 -14.80
CA VAL A 331 1.16 19.54 -15.68
C VAL A 331 0.38 18.57 -14.81
N ALA A 332 -0.80 18.13 -15.26
CA ALA A 332 -1.65 17.21 -14.52
C ALA A 332 -0.92 15.89 -14.22
N PRO A 333 -0.71 15.52 -12.93
CA PRO A 333 -0.11 14.25 -12.57
C PRO A 333 -0.88 13.07 -13.17
N THR A 334 -0.17 12.07 -13.71
CA THR A 334 -0.76 10.80 -14.18
C THR A 334 -0.99 9.79 -13.06
N LEU A 335 -0.44 10.05 -11.86
CA LEU A 335 -0.53 9.18 -10.70
C LEU A 335 -1.68 9.58 -9.77
N GLY A 336 -2.16 8.63 -8.97
CA GLY A 336 -3.09 8.91 -7.87
C GLY A 336 -4.50 9.31 -8.31
N TYR A 337 -5.00 8.75 -9.41
CA TYR A 337 -6.33 8.98 -9.96
C TYR A 337 -6.67 10.46 -10.27
N VAL A 338 -5.66 11.29 -10.49
CA VAL A 338 -5.85 12.73 -10.75
C VAL A 338 -6.61 12.97 -12.06
N GLN A 339 -6.33 12.19 -13.11
CA GLN A 339 -6.98 12.35 -14.42
C GLN A 339 -8.48 12.00 -14.34
N GLU A 340 -8.80 10.92 -13.63
CA GLU A 340 -10.15 10.41 -13.39
C GLU A 340 -10.96 11.38 -12.52
N LEU A 341 -10.33 11.98 -11.51
CA LEU A 341 -10.93 13.05 -10.70
C LEU A 341 -11.17 14.33 -11.51
N LEU A 342 -10.29 14.68 -12.45
CA LEU A 342 -10.48 15.83 -13.33
C LEU A 342 -11.68 15.65 -14.28
N THR A 343 -12.12 14.43 -14.61
CA THR A 343 -13.35 14.21 -15.41
C THR A 343 -14.66 14.55 -14.68
N GLN A 344 -14.61 14.69 -13.34
CA GLN A 344 -15.79 14.96 -12.52
C GLN A 344 -16.35 16.37 -12.78
N ARG A 345 -17.65 16.56 -12.56
CA ARG A 345 -18.27 17.88 -12.72
C ARG A 345 -17.77 18.82 -11.61
N ARG A 346 -17.33 20.03 -11.95
CA ARG A 346 -17.08 21.08 -10.93
C ARG A 346 -18.41 21.46 -10.27
N LEU A 347 -18.47 21.37 -8.94
CA LEU A 347 -19.66 21.65 -8.15
C LEU A 347 -19.57 22.97 -7.38
N ARG A 348 -18.36 23.50 -7.19
CA ARG A 348 -18.09 24.73 -6.42
C ARG A 348 -16.76 25.37 -6.84
N ASP A 349 -16.59 26.63 -6.48
CA ASP A 349 -15.30 27.31 -6.58
C ASP A 349 -14.34 26.93 -5.43
N LEU A 350 -13.04 27.19 -5.62
CA LEU A 350 -12.01 26.84 -4.67
C LEU A 350 -11.94 27.85 -3.51
N GLU A 351 -12.48 27.47 -2.36
CA GLU A 351 -12.38 28.25 -1.12
C GLU A 351 -11.18 27.78 -0.27
N LEU A 352 -10.13 28.61 -0.20
CA LEU A 352 -9.01 28.41 0.73
C LEU A 352 -9.40 28.82 2.16
N ASN A 353 -8.84 28.14 3.15
CA ASN A 353 -9.11 28.36 4.57
C ASN A 353 -8.55 29.72 5.05
N PRO A 354 -9.37 30.72 5.39
CA PRO A 354 -8.90 32.05 5.78
C PRO A 354 -8.22 32.06 7.16
N ALA A 355 -8.44 31.05 7.99
CA ALA A 355 -7.77 30.89 9.28
C ALA A 355 -6.34 30.31 9.15
N ARG A 356 -5.88 29.99 7.93
CA ARG A 356 -4.51 29.51 7.70
C ARG A 356 -3.53 30.70 7.70
N PRO A 357 -2.40 30.61 8.41
CA PRO A 357 -1.40 31.68 8.43
C PRO A 357 -0.94 32.09 7.01
N PRO A 358 -0.77 33.39 6.71
CA PRO A 358 -0.34 33.85 5.37
C PRO A 358 1.00 33.28 4.90
N ASN A 359 1.88 32.90 5.84
CA ASN A 359 3.16 32.24 5.56
C ASN A 359 3.02 30.72 5.28
N GLN A 360 1.80 30.19 5.19
CA GLN A 360 1.50 28.82 4.81
C GLN A 360 0.47 28.80 3.67
N PRO A 361 0.86 29.19 2.44
CA PRO A 361 0.02 29.05 1.26
C PRO A 361 -0.32 27.58 0.99
N TYR A 362 -1.26 27.33 0.08
CA TYR A 362 -1.42 26.00 -0.50
C TYR A 362 -0.12 25.61 -1.24
N ASP A 363 0.42 24.45 -0.87
CA ASP A 363 1.74 23.96 -1.29
C ASP A 363 1.61 22.45 -1.52
N GLU A 364 1.54 22.04 -2.79
CA GLU A 364 1.29 20.67 -3.19
C GLU A 364 2.56 19.94 -3.64
N LYS A 365 2.93 18.87 -2.93
CA LYS A 365 4.20 18.16 -3.13
C LYS A 365 4.01 16.80 -3.79
N THR A 366 2.78 16.32 -3.83
CA THR A 366 2.41 15.00 -4.31
C THR A 366 1.13 15.05 -5.13
N ALA A 367 0.92 14.06 -6.01
CA ALA A 367 -0.34 13.89 -6.72
C ALA A 367 -1.56 13.74 -5.77
N ARG A 368 -1.34 13.26 -4.53
CA ARG A 368 -2.38 13.21 -3.48
C ARG A 368 -2.82 14.61 -3.04
N ASP A 369 -1.90 15.56 -2.96
CA ASP A 369 -2.22 16.94 -2.60
C ASP A 369 -3.06 17.57 -3.74
N VAL A 370 -2.63 17.43 -5.00
CA VAL A 370 -3.40 17.84 -6.19
C VAL A 370 -4.80 17.21 -6.20
N ALA A 371 -4.91 15.89 -5.94
CA ALA A 371 -6.18 15.20 -5.81
C ALA A 371 -7.07 15.79 -4.70
N ALA A 372 -6.52 16.22 -3.57
CA ALA A 372 -7.28 16.89 -2.51
C ALA A 372 -7.91 18.20 -3.01
N MET A 373 -7.20 19.00 -3.81
CA MET A 373 -7.76 20.22 -4.42
C MET A 373 -8.85 19.91 -5.45
N ILE A 374 -8.67 18.89 -6.29
CA ILE A 374 -9.71 18.48 -7.25
C ILE A 374 -10.97 18.01 -6.50
N ILE A 375 -10.79 17.22 -5.44
CA ILE A 375 -11.89 16.76 -4.58
C ILE A 375 -12.59 17.94 -3.91
N GLN A 376 -11.88 19.01 -3.54
CA GLN A 376 -12.50 20.21 -2.98
C GLN A 376 -13.49 20.87 -3.97
N ILE A 377 -13.17 20.93 -5.26
CA ILE A 377 -14.02 21.60 -6.27
C ILE A 377 -15.05 20.67 -6.96
N THR A 378 -14.84 19.35 -6.95
CA THR A 378 -15.73 18.35 -7.60
C THR A 378 -16.51 17.47 -6.62
N GLY A 379 -16.11 17.39 -5.35
CA GLY A 379 -16.67 16.46 -4.37
C GLY A 379 -17.98 16.90 -3.72
N GLU A 380 -18.60 15.98 -2.98
CA GLU A 380 -19.78 16.18 -2.15
C GLU A 380 -19.44 16.97 -0.88
N GLN A 381 -20.23 18.02 -0.60
CA GLN A 381 -20.19 18.70 0.68
C GLN A 381 -21.00 17.89 1.71
N MET A 382 -20.46 17.72 2.91
CA MET A 382 -21.18 17.05 4.00
C MET A 382 -22.45 17.86 4.36
N PRO A 383 -23.61 17.21 4.61
CA PRO A 383 -24.81 17.89 5.08
C PRO A 383 -24.54 18.71 6.35
N SER A 384 -25.22 19.85 6.51
CA SER A 384 -25.01 20.82 7.59
C SER A 384 -25.09 20.21 9.00
N VAL A 385 -25.92 19.20 9.20
CA VAL A 385 -26.03 18.45 10.47
C VAL A 385 -24.71 17.78 10.88
N VAL A 386 -23.84 17.46 9.91
CA VAL A 386 -22.52 16.85 10.11
C VAL A 386 -21.41 17.74 9.54
N ALA A 387 -21.58 19.07 9.63
CA ALA A 387 -20.86 20.12 8.88
C ALA A 387 -19.33 20.01 8.70
N SER A 388 -18.62 19.26 9.55
CA SER A 388 -17.18 19.07 9.43
C SER A 388 -16.67 17.91 10.27
N CYS A 389 -15.62 17.23 9.77
CA CYS A 389 -14.90 16.24 10.57
C CYS A 389 -14.16 16.95 11.73
N THR A 390 -13.83 16.22 12.80
CA THR A 390 -13.21 16.80 14.01
C THR A 390 -11.95 17.61 13.71
N ARG A 391 -11.18 17.18 12.69
CA ARG A 391 -9.98 17.89 12.21
C ARG A 391 -10.33 19.21 11.50
N CYS A 392 -11.35 19.23 10.64
CA CYS A 392 -11.83 20.46 9.99
C CYS A 392 -12.43 21.45 11.01
N LYS A 393 -13.17 20.96 12.02
CA LYS A 393 -13.71 21.79 13.12
C LYS A 393 -12.61 22.54 13.89
N GLN A 394 -11.39 22.00 13.93
CA GLN A 394 -10.20 22.64 14.52
C GLN A 394 -9.45 23.59 13.55
N GLY A 395 -10.09 23.99 12.45
CA GLY A 395 -9.49 24.83 11.40
C GLY A 395 -8.30 24.18 10.67
N LYS A 396 -8.15 22.84 10.72
CA LYS A 396 -6.99 22.15 10.13
C LYS A 396 -7.27 21.71 8.70
N GLY A 397 -6.50 22.27 7.77
CA GLY A 397 -6.52 21.94 6.36
C GLY A 397 -6.41 23.22 5.50
N PRO A 398 -6.07 23.11 4.21
CA PRO A 398 -5.93 24.27 3.33
C PRO A 398 -7.26 24.86 2.82
N PHE A 399 -8.38 24.15 2.92
CA PHE A 399 -9.67 24.54 2.35
C PHE A 399 -10.67 24.95 3.44
N ALA A 400 -11.55 25.92 3.13
CA ALA A 400 -12.49 26.47 4.10
C ALA A 400 -13.56 25.46 4.56
N THR A 401 -13.96 24.54 3.67
CA THR A 401 -15.08 23.60 3.90
C THR A 401 -14.64 22.14 3.91
N CYS A 402 -15.47 21.27 4.49
CA CYS A 402 -15.18 19.83 4.61
C CYS A 402 -15.85 19.04 3.48
N VAL A 403 -15.21 18.98 2.31
CA VAL A 403 -15.69 18.26 1.12
C VAL A 403 -15.11 16.84 1.06
N VAL A 404 -15.93 15.84 0.74
CA VAL A 404 -15.52 14.46 0.49
C VAL A 404 -15.64 14.12 -1.00
N ILE A 405 -14.84 13.19 -1.49
CA ILE A 405 -14.90 12.75 -2.89
C ILE A 405 -16.26 12.13 -3.24
N ASP A 406 -16.86 12.63 -4.33
CA ASP A 406 -18.18 12.27 -4.86
C ASP A 406 -18.40 10.74 -4.93
N ARG A 407 -19.62 10.29 -4.67
CA ARG A 407 -20.00 8.87 -4.72
C ARG A 407 -19.99 8.30 -6.13
N ARG A 408 -20.11 9.13 -7.16
CA ARG A 408 -20.07 8.79 -8.59
C ARG A 408 -18.65 8.84 -9.20
N ALA A 409 -17.66 9.29 -8.43
CA ALA A 409 -16.26 9.25 -8.85
C ALA A 409 -15.78 7.79 -9.06
N HIS A 410 -14.71 7.62 -9.86
CA HIS A 410 -14.15 6.30 -10.20
C HIS A 410 -13.98 5.40 -8.97
N PRO A 411 -14.40 4.12 -8.99
CA PRO A 411 -14.43 3.25 -7.80
C PRO A 411 -13.08 3.20 -7.07
N ASP A 412 -11.97 3.11 -7.80
CA ASP A 412 -10.63 3.06 -7.22
C ASP A 412 -10.18 4.41 -6.64
N ALA A 413 -10.63 5.53 -7.22
CA ALA A 413 -10.39 6.84 -6.64
C ALA A 413 -11.14 6.94 -5.29
N ARG A 414 -12.36 6.39 -5.19
CA ARG A 414 -13.13 6.34 -3.94
C ARG A 414 -12.52 5.43 -2.88
N SER A 415 -11.94 4.29 -3.26
CA SER A 415 -11.25 3.38 -2.35
C SER A 415 -9.91 3.96 -1.88
N ARG A 416 -9.20 4.69 -2.75
CA ARG A 416 -7.95 5.37 -2.42
C ARG A 416 -8.16 6.58 -1.52
N TYR A 417 -9.21 7.35 -1.76
CA TYR A 417 -9.53 8.61 -1.08
C TYR A 417 -10.73 8.46 -0.14
N ILE A 418 -10.48 7.88 1.04
CA ILE A 418 -11.53 7.60 2.03
C ILE A 418 -11.88 8.78 2.93
N ALA A 419 -11.23 9.94 2.79
CA ALA A 419 -11.37 11.09 3.70
C ALA A 419 -11.83 12.36 2.99
N CYS A 420 -12.07 13.44 3.75
CA CYS A 420 -12.29 14.77 3.16
C CYS A 420 -10.99 15.37 2.61
N ALA A 421 -11.10 16.30 1.66
CA ALA A 421 -9.99 17.00 1.01
C ALA A 421 -8.94 17.53 2.01
N ASN A 422 -9.40 18.24 3.05
CA ASN A 422 -8.57 18.77 4.14
C ASN A 422 -7.77 17.72 4.92
N CYS A 423 -8.24 16.47 4.96
CA CYS A 423 -7.52 15.35 5.58
C CYS A 423 -6.68 14.56 4.56
N ILE A 424 -7.04 14.53 3.28
CA ILE A 424 -6.24 13.89 2.22
C ILE A 424 -4.92 14.66 2.02
N TYR A 425 -4.97 16.00 2.05
CA TYR A 425 -3.80 16.87 1.97
C TYR A 425 -2.72 16.50 3.01
N HIS A 426 -1.50 16.31 2.55
CA HIS A 426 -0.36 15.78 3.31
C HIS A 426 -0.63 14.44 4.02
N GLY A 427 -1.46 13.57 3.44
CA GLY A 427 -1.60 12.15 3.84
C GLY A 427 -2.30 11.90 5.19
N LYS A 428 -3.01 12.89 5.74
CA LYS A 428 -3.64 12.84 7.08
C LYS A 428 -5.01 12.17 7.11
N GLN A 429 -5.32 11.30 6.14
CA GLN A 429 -6.65 10.73 5.93
C GLN A 429 -7.14 9.84 7.09
N THR A 430 -6.22 9.22 7.83
CA THR A 430 -6.51 8.39 9.01
C THR A 430 -7.18 9.16 10.16
N PHE A 431 -6.95 10.48 10.23
CA PHE A 431 -7.53 11.38 11.24
C PHE A 431 -8.92 11.93 10.87
N CYS A 432 -9.46 11.55 9.71
CA CYS A 432 -10.78 12.02 9.27
C CYS A 432 -11.90 11.19 9.93
N THR A 433 -12.78 11.85 10.70
CA THR A 433 -13.97 11.17 11.26
C THR A 433 -15.03 10.83 10.22
N HIS A 434 -14.94 11.34 8.98
CA HIS A 434 -15.83 10.96 7.88
C HIS A 434 -15.33 9.74 7.08
N LYS A 435 -14.27 9.04 7.51
CA LYS A 435 -13.78 7.83 6.85
C LYS A 435 -14.82 6.71 6.70
N THR A 436 -15.87 6.73 7.51
CA THR A 436 -17.00 5.80 7.49
C THR A 436 -18.23 6.31 6.73
N TRP A 437 -18.25 7.57 6.27
CA TRP A 437 -19.41 8.18 5.56
C TRP A 437 -19.88 7.34 4.37
N ARG A 438 -18.93 6.70 3.66
CA ARG A 438 -19.23 5.80 2.54
C ARG A 438 -19.99 4.53 2.92
N ARG A 439 -19.85 4.01 4.15
CA ARG A 439 -20.46 2.73 4.56
C ARG A 439 -21.95 2.85 4.91
N GLY A 440 -22.38 3.99 5.45
CA GLY A 440 -23.75 4.14 5.98
C GLY A 440 -24.83 4.39 4.92
N SER A 441 -24.47 5.00 3.78
CA SER A 441 -25.48 5.60 2.90
C SER A 441 -26.02 4.71 1.78
N SER A 442 -25.62 3.44 1.70
CA SER A 442 -26.13 2.49 0.69
C SER A 442 -27.38 1.72 1.15
N ARG A 443 -27.89 1.99 2.36
CA ARG A 443 -29.00 1.23 2.98
C ARG A 443 -30.33 2.00 3.13
N THR A 444 -30.40 3.27 2.72
CA THR A 444 -31.53 4.17 3.05
C THR A 444 -32.16 4.87 1.85
N SER A 445 -31.96 4.36 0.62
CA SER A 445 -32.56 4.92 -0.61
C SER A 445 -33.54 3.99 -1.33
N SER A 446 -34.01 2.93 -0.67
CA SER A 446 -35.01 1.98 -1.17
C SER A 446 -36.27 2.03 -0.29
N ALA A 447 -36.93 3.18 -0.30
CA ALA A 447 -38.23 3.39 0.34
C ALA A 447 -39.00 4.49 -0.42
N LEU A 448 -39.60 4.12 -1.55
CA LEU A 448 -40.76 4.81 -2.11
C LEU A 448 -41.96 3.85 -1.98
N PRO A 449 -43.12 4.31 -1.50
CA PRO A 449 -44.33 3.49 -1.44
C PRO A 449 -45.05 3.52 -2.80
N GLY A 450 -45.62 2.39 -3.22
CA GLY A 450 -46.44 2.32 -4.43
C GLY A 450 -46.61 0.90 -5.00
N ASP A 451 -47.68 0.24 -4.55
CA ASP A 451 -48.58 -0.67 -5.28
C ASP A 451 -48.00 -1.84 -6.10
N GLY A 452 -48.29 -3.06 -5.65
CA GLY A 452 -48.10 -4.32 -6.38
C GLY A 452 -48.45 -5.49 -5.46
N ALA A 453 -49.54 -6.19 -5.75
CA ALA A 453 -50.13 -7.20 -4.87
C ALA A 453 -49.55 -8.62 -5.09
N ASP A 454 -49.86 -9.49 -4.12
CA ASP A 454 -49.99 -10.95 -4.19
C ASP A 454 -48.80 -11.79 -4.75
N ASP A 455 -48.13 -12.55 -3.88
CA ASP A 455 -48.39 -13.99 -3.75
C ASP A 455 -47.59 -14.59 -2.57
N ASP A 456 -48.16 -15.63 -1.95
CA ASP A 456 -47.66 -16.28 -0.73
C ASP A 456 -46.45 -17.20 -0.98
N ASP A 457 -45.54 -17.32 0.00
CA ASP A 457 -45.17 -18.64 0.55
C ASP A 457 -44.45 -18.53 1.90
N ASP A 458 -44.80 -19.42 2.82
CA ASP A 458 -44.31 -19.45 4.20
C ASP A 458 -42.93 -20.10 4.32
N ASN A 459 -42.06 -19.58 5.20
CA ASN A 459 -41.57 -20.42 6.30
C ASN A 459 -40.96 -19.61 7.46
N ASP A 460 -41.43 -19.90 8.67
CA ASP A 460 -40.87 -19.44 9.93
C ASP A 460 -39.57 -20.16 10.29
N GLU A 461 -38.61 -19.44 10.89
CA GLU A 461 -38.02 -19.92 12.14
C GLU A 461 -37.49 -18.74 12.99
N HIS A 462 -38.39 -18.12 13.75
CA HIS A 462 -38.03 -17.16 14.80
C HIS A 462 -37.31 -17.88 15.96
N ARG A 463 -36.06 -17.48 16.26
CA ARG A 463 -35.46 -17.69 17.58
C ARG A 463 -35.25 -16.38 18.31
N ASN A 464 -36.27 -16.01 19.08
CA ASN A 464 -36.23 -14.96 20.09
C ASN A 464 -35.40 -15.45 21.30
N TRP A 465 -34.60 -14.57 21.90
CA TRP A 465 -34.02 -14.76 23.23
C TRP A 465 -34.17 -13.42 23.96
N GLU A 466 -35.12 -13.40 24.90
CA GLU A 466 -35.56 -12.18 25.60
C GLU A 466 -34.65 -11.83 26.77
N ASP A 467 -34.82 -10.58 27.23
CA ASP A 467 -34.19 -10.01 28.41
C ASP A 467 -34.43 -10.82 29.69
N GLN A 468 -33.47 -10.78 30.61
CA GLN A 468 -33.74 -10.94 32.04
C GLN A 468 -33.17 -9.75 32.81
N ASP A 469 -34.03 -8.76 33.02
CA ASP A 469 -33.91 -7.79 34.09
C ASP A 469 -34.13 -8.48 35.44
N VAL A 470 -33.28 -8.18 36.44
CA VAL A 470 -33.53 -8.56 37.84
C VAL A 470 -33.21 -7.36 38.72
N THR A 471 -34.21 -6.84 39.43
CA THR A 471 -34.07 -5.67 40.31
C THR A 471 -34.63 -5.92 41.72
N MET A 472 -33.89 -5.39 42.71
CA MET A 472 -34.26 -4.98 44.07
C MET A 472 -34.84 -5.98 45.11
N THR A 473 -34.13 -6.10 46.23
CA THR A 473 -34.45 -5.53 47.57
C THR A 473 -33.24 -5.86 48.48
N ASP A 474 -32.50 -4.95 49.11
CA ASP A 474 -32.77 -3.79 49.99
C ASP A 474 -33.15 -4.15 51.44
N PHE A 475 -32.21 -3.92 52.38
CA PHE A 475 -32.42 -3.46 53.77
C PHE A 475 -31.07 -3.34 54.53
N GLY A 476 -30.83 -2.23 55.25
CA GLY A 476 -29.94 -2.21 56.43
C GLY A 476 -28.79 -1.18 56.49
N GLU A 477 -29.10 0.08 56.82
CA GLU A 477 -28.09 1.09 57.22
C GLU A 477 -27.43 0.78 58.58
N SER A 478 -26.12 1.05 58.73
CA SER A 478 -25.64 2.13 59.64
C SER A 478 -24.12 2.23 59.88
N ARG A 479 -23.64 3.49 59.79
CA ARG A 479 -22.51 4.15 60.51
C ARG A 479 -21.03 3.91 60.16
N LEU A 480 -20.46 4.97 59.57
CA LEU A 480 -19.26 5.73 60.04
C LEU A 480 -17.88 5.02 60.19
N ARG A 481 -16.96 5.26 59.24
CA ARG A 481 -15.84 6.23 59.44
C ARG A 481 -14.96 6.49 58.19
N GLN A 482 -14.76 7.77 57.91
CA GLN A 482 -13.51 8.46 57.51
C GLN A 482 -12.57 7.89 56.41
N GLN A 483 -12.65 8.56 55.26
CA GLN A 483 -11.57 8.94 54.31
C GLN A 483 -10.34 9.59 55.01
N PRO A 484 -9.11 9.69 54.41
CA PRO A 484 -8.89 10.46 53.16
C PRO A 484 -7.79 9.95 52.19
N ALA A 485 -7.43 10.82 51.24
CA ALA A 485 -6.84 10.50 49.94
C ALA A 485 -5.38 10.95 49.72
N SER A 486 -4.83 10.49 48.59
CA SER A 486 -3.76 11.04 47.74
C SER A 486 -2.88 12.20 48.23
N SER A 487 -1.55 12.00 48.12
CA SER A 487 -0.65 12.94 47.40
C SER A 487 0.61 12.20 46.91
N THR A 488 1.02 12.32 45.66
CA THR A 488 1.72 13.46 45.01
C THR A 488 3.15 13.63 45.54
N CYS A 489 4.16 13.38 44.70
CA CYS A 489 5.58 13.43 45.04
C CYS A 489 6.33 14.41 44.12
N THR A 490 7.09 15.35 44.71
CA THR A 490 7.85 16.38 43.98
C THR A 490 9.31 16.47 44.47
N ILE A 491 10.22 16.11 43.56
CA ILE A 491 11.58 16.64 43.24
C ILE A 491 12.23 17.69 44.20
N ILE A 492 13.58 17.60 44.35
CA ILE A 492 14.65 18.65 44.52
C ILE A 492 15.63 18.26 45.67
N PRO A 493 16.95 18.64 45.73
CA PRO A 493 17.97 19.06 44.74
C PRO A 493 19.16 18.05 44.65
N THR A 494 20.34 18.30 44.02
CA THR A 494 21.53 18.94 44.69
C THR A 494 22.78 19.05 43.78
N ILE A 495 23.24 20.30 43.57
CA ILE A 495 24.64 20.83 43.45
C ILE A 495 25.54 20.56 42.21
N ILE A 496 26.39 21.58 41.97
CA ILE A 496 27.25 21.94 40.82
C ILE A 496 28.73 21.58 41.13
N PRO A 497 29.64 21.44 40.13
CA PRO A 497 30.77 22.39 40.12
C PRO A 497 31.27 22.90 38.74
N THR A 498 31.35 24.24 38.65
CA THR A 498 32.41 25.09 38.04
C THR A 498 32.95 24.94 36.59
N LYS A 499 32.61 25.97 35.79
CA LYS A 499 33.51 26.91 35.05
C LYS A 499 34.72 26.39 34.23
N ARG A 500 34.66 26.59 32.91
CA ARG A 500 35.62 27.25 31.96
C ARG A 500 35.02 27.12 30.53
N GLY A 501 35.06 28.05 29.58
CA GLY A 501 35.61 29.41 29.51
C GLY A 501 36.32 29.62 28.15
N ARG A 502 35.90 30.64 27.36
CA ARG A 502 36.37 30.98 25.97
C ARG A 502 35.75 30.07 24.86
N GLY A 503 35.40 30.55 23.66
CA GLY A 503 35.31 31.92 23.13
C GLY A 503 34.78 31.94 21.66
N ARG A 504 34.01 32.98 21.29
CA ARG A 504 33.77 33.43 19.88
C ARG A 504 35.04 34.15 19.36
N PRO A 505 35.28 34.40 18.05
CA PRO A 505 34.32 34.77 16.97
C PRO A 505 34.72 34.17 15.58
N PRO A 506 34.56 34.84 14.41
CA PRO A 506 33.39 35.49 13.79
C PRO A 506 32.95 34.80 12.47
N LYS A 507 31.94 35.38 11.79
CA LYS A 507 31.53 35.03 10.42
C LYS A 507 32.58 35.48 9.39
N SER A 508 32.72 34.73 8.29
CA SER A 508 33.27 35.25 7.02
C SER A 508 32.52 34.65 5.83
N SER A 509 32.42 35.43 4.75
CA SER A 509 31.59 35.16 3.59
C SER A 509 32.42 35.23 2.31
N TYR A 510 32.47 34.14 1.54
CA TYR A 510 32.93 34.16 0.15
C TYR A 510 32.06 33.25 -0.72
N ALA A 511 31.54 33.81 -1.81
CA ALA A 511 31.11 33.07 -2.98
C ALA A 511 32.30 32.98 -3.95
N THR A 512 32.49 31.88 -4.68
CA THR A 512 32.34 31.79 -6.16
C THR A 512 32.41 30.28 -6.57
N PRO A 513 32.38 29.84 -7.85
CA PRO A 513 31.60 28.65 -8.22
C PRO A 513 32.45 27.41 -8.57
N ALA A 514 31.81 26.24 -8.60
CA ALA A 514 32.38 25.05 -9.22
C ALA A 514 31.30 24.29 -10.01
N SER A 515 31.58 24.04 -11.29
CA SER A 515 30.82 23.16 -12.16
C SER A 515 31.00 21.71 -11.74
N GLN A 516 29.92 20.92 -11.72
CA GLN A 516 30.02 19.48 -11.91
C GLN A 516 28.72 18.92 -12.51
N ALA A 517 28.87 18.23 -13.63
CA ALA A 517 27.77 17.52 -14.29
C ALA A 517 27.34 16.31 -13.44
N GLN A 518 26.04 16.06 -13.35
CA GLN A 518 25.51 14.79 -12.88
C GLN A 518 24.45 14.27 -13.86
N THR A 519 24.72 13.08 -14.37
CA THR A 519 23.81 12.28 -15.18
C THR A 519 22.65 11.76 -14.32
N SER A 520 21.44 12.23 -14.59
CA SER A 520 20.23 11.79 -13.90
C SER A 520 19.79 10.39 -14.37
N SER A 521 20.37 9.35 -13.78
CA SER A 521 19.86 7.98 -13.93
C SER A 521 18.43 7.86 -13.41
N ALA A 522 17.58 7.14 -14.14
CA ALA A 522 16.15 7.03 -13.84
C ALA A 522 15.89 6.31 -12.51
N LEU A 523 15.18 6.97 -11.58
CA LEU A 523 14.75 6.39 -10.32
C LEU A 523 13.41 5.64 -10.51
N ILE A 524 13.46 4.32 -10.51
CA ILE A 524 12.28 3.46 -10.44
C ILE A 524 11.66 3.59 -9.04
N SER A 525 10.58 4.36 -8.92
CA SER A 525 9.88 4.56 -7.66
C SER A 525 8.75 3.54 -7.50
N GLY A 526 8.87 2.67 -6.49
CA GLY A 526 7.96 1.54 -6.26
C GLY A 526 6.50 1.97 -6.08
N GLY A 527 5.66 1.59 -7.03
CA GLY A 527 4.20 1.77 -6.97
C GLY A 527 3.57 0.79 -5.98
N GLN A 528 2.96 1.32 -4.93
CA GLN A 528 2.27 0.54 -3.91
C GLN A 528 0.92 0.03 -4.42
N LEU A 529 0.90 -1.19 -4.97
CA LEU A 529 -0.32 -1.98 -5.15
C LEU A 529 -0.98 -2.22 -3.80
N GLN A 530 -2.31 -2.11 -3.75
CA GLN A 530 -3.11 -2.71 -2.70
C GLN A 530 -3.41 -4.14 -3.14
N THR A 531 -2.68 -5.11 -2.59
CA THR A 531 -2.98 -6.52 -2.73
C THR A 531 -4.15 -6.87 -1.81
N ASP A 532 -5.35 -6.41 -2.18
CA ASP A 532 -6.58 -6.77 -1.45
C ASP A 532 -7.01 -8.23 -1.72
N ASP A 533 -6.39 -8.88 -2.71
CA ASP A 533 -6.04 -10.32 -2.68
C ASP A 533 -4.53 -10.47 -2.95
N ILE A 534 -3.80 -11.16 -2.04
CA ILE A 534 -2.51 -11.75 -2.39
C ILE A 534 -2.86 -13.11 -2.96
N LEU A 535 -2.77 -13.22 -4.29
CA LEU A 535 -3.14 -14.36 -5.13
C LEU A 535 -2.45 -15.67 -4.68
N GLU A 536 -2.99 -16.31 -3.65
CA GLU A 536 -2.70 -17.70 -3.31
C GLU A 536 -3.39 -18.54 -4.39
N MET A 537 -2.59 -19.11 -5.30
CA MET A 537 -3.12 -20.03 -6.32
C MET A 537 -3.79 -21.20 -5.61
N GLU A 538 -5.06 -21.45 -5.93
CA GLU A 538 -5.78 -22.57 -5.34
C GLU A 538 -5.10 -23.89 -5.75
N THR A 539 -5.25 -24.94 -4.94
CA THR A 539 -4.56 -26.22 -5.20
C THR A 539 -4.87 -26.78 -6.58
N TRP A 540 -6.11 -26.64 -7.05
CA TRP A 540 -6.52 -27.03 -8.40
C TRP A 540 -5.84 -26.22 -9.52
N GLU A 541 -5.43 -24.97 -9.26
CA GLU A 541 -4.68 -24.14 -10.21
C GLU A 541 -3.20 -24.55 -10.31
N MET A 542 -2.65 -25.12 -9.24
CA MET A 542 -1.31 -25.70 -9.26
C MET A 542 -1.32 -27.07 -9.93
N ALA A 543 -2.22 -27.97 -9.50
CA ALA A 543 -2.45 -29.27 -10.12
C ALA A 543 -3.89 -29.77 -9.84
N PRO A 544 -4.63 -30.26 -10.85
CA PRO A 544 -4.21 -30.60 -12.21
C PRO A 544 -4.31 -29.42 -13.19
N GLY A 545 -4.48 -28.19 -12.71
CA GLY A 545 -4.61 -26.98 -13.51
C GLY A 545 -6.00 -26.77 -14.15
N ARG A 546 -6.97 -27.62 -13.81
CA ARG A 546 -8.34 -27.64 -14.38
C ARG A 546 -9.32 -28.32 -13.41
N ILE A 547 -10.58 -27.89 -13.39
CA ILE A 547 -11.66 -28.57 -12.65
C ILE A 547 -12.51 -29.36 -13.64
N ARG A 548 -12.93 -30.58 -13.27
CA ARG A 548 -13.84 -31.42 -14.08
C ARG A 548 -15.18 -31.62 -13.40
N GLU A 549 -16.25 -31.64 -14.18
CA GLU A 549 -17.55 -32.09 -13.70
C GLU A 549 -17.53 -33.61 -13.47
N THR A 550 -17.91 -34.04 -12.27
CA THR A 550 -17.92 -35.46 -11.85
C THR A 550 -19.29 -36.12 -11.95
N ARG A 551 -20.36 -35.37 -12.27
CA ARG A 551 -21.75 -35.86 -12.32
C ARG A 551 -22.22 -36.30 -13.71
N SER A 552 -21.49 -35.93 -14.76
CA SER A 552 -21.81 -36.31 -16.15
C SER A 552 -21.18 -37.64 -16.54
N ALA A 553 -21.87 -38.40 -17.41
CA ALA A 553 -21.32 -39.61 -18.04
C ALA A 553 -20.11 -39.31 -18.96
N LYS A 554 -19.91 -38.05 -19.35
CA LYS A 554 -18.71 -37.53 -20.01
C LYS A 554 -18.17 -36.35 -19.17
N PRO A 555 -17.08 -36.53 -18.40
CA PRO A 555 -16.58 -35.47 -17.52
C PRO A 555 -15.89 -34.35 -18.32
N GLU A 556 -16.57 -33.22 -18.49
CA GLU A 556 -16.03 -32.02 -19.14
C GLU A 556 -15.23 -31.17 -18.14
N ASN A 557 -14.27 -30.35 -18.63
CA ASN A 557 -13.54 -29.44 -17.75
C ASN A 557 -14.31 -28.10 -17.66
N ILE A 558 -14.69 -27.71 -16.45
CA ILE A 558 -15.52 -26.52 -16.17
C ILE A 558 -14.69 -25.29 -15.75
N ALA A 559 -13.41 -25.48 -15.42
CA ALA A 559 -12.48 -24.39 -15.12
C ALA A 559 -11.06 -24.74 -15.59
N TYR A 560 -10.28 -23.71 -15.92
CA TYR A 560 -8.91 -23.82 -16.41
C TYR A 560 -8.05 -22.73 -15.76
N SER A 561 -6.87 -23.11 -15.28
CA SER A 561 -5.92 -22.21 -14.62
C SER A 561 -4.97 -21.54 -15.60
N LYS A 562 -4.32 -20.45 -15.19
CA LYS A 562 -3.30 -19.77 -16.00
C LYS A 562 -2.13 -20.70 -16.36
N SER A 563 -1.63 -21.47 -15.40
CA SER A 563 -0.51 -22.41 -15.58
C SER A 563 -0.82 -23.41 -16.70
N TYR A 564 -2.02 -23.98 -16.69
CA TYR A 564 -2.52 -24.91 -17.70
C TYR A 564 -2.68 -24.28 -19.08
N LEU A 565 -3.19 -23.04 -19.14
CA LEU A 565 -3.45 -22.32 -20.40
C LEU A 565 -2.18 -21.70 -21.03
N SER A 566 -1.07 -21.62 -20.31
CA SER A 566 0.23 -21.12 -20.80
C SER A 566 1.17 -22.22 -21.33
N THR A 567 0.66 -23.43 -21.59
CA THR A 567 1.46 -24.62 -21.97
C THR A 567 1.88 -24.67 -23.45
N ASN A 568 2.01 -23.52 -24.12
CA ASN A 568 2.37 -23.34 -25.55
C ASN A 568 1.49 -24.07 -26.59
N HIS A 569 0.42 -24.74 -26.17
CA HIS A 569 -0.57 -25.37 -27.06
C HIS A 569 -1.97 -24.80 -26.80
N THR A 570 -2.86 -24.98 -27.78
CA THR A 570 -4.27 -24.59 -27.66
C THR A 570 -5.04 -25.62 -26.85
N VAL A 571 -5.75 -25.18 -25.82
CA VAL A 571 -6.66 -26.02 -25.03
C VAL A 571 -8.08 -25.90 -25.60
N SER A 572 -8.72 -27.01 -25.98
CA SER A 572 -10.16 -27.00 -26.28
C SER A 572 -10.95 -26.72 -25.00
N VAL A 573 -11.79 -25.68 -25.06
CA VAL A 573 -12.71 -25.25 -24.01
C VAL A 573 -14.13 -25.70 -24.32
N CYS A 574 -14.50 -25.73 -25.61
CA CYS A 574 -15.64 -26.48 -26.12
C CYS A 574 -15.34 -26.96 -27.56
N GLU A 575 -16.30 -27.62 -28.21
CA GLU A 575 -16.15 -28.28 -29.52
C GLU A 575 -15.51 -27.38 -30.60
N ASP A 576 -15.97 -26.13 -30.71
CA ASP A 576 -15.46 -25.16 -31.70
C ASP A 576 -14.51 -24.09 -31.14
N VAL A 577 -14.19 -24.10 -29.84
CA VAL A 577 -13.42 -23.03 -29.19
C VAL A 577 -12.16 -23.56 -28.51
N GLY A 578 -11.02 -23.13 -29.04
CA GLY A 578 -9.72 -23.25 -28.40
C GLY A 578 -9.34 -21.99 -27.61
N PHE A 579 -8.57 -22.14 -26.54
CA PHE A 579 -8.02 -21.02 -25.76
C PHE A 579 -6.57 -21.29 -25.34
N ARG A 580 -5.75 -20.24 -25.30
CA ARG A 580 -4.41 -20.26 -24.72
C ARG A 580 -3.97 -18.87 -24.26
N ILE A 581 -2.92 -18.81 -23.44
CA ILE A 581 -2.32 -17.58 -22.93
C ILE A 581 -0.87 -17.50 -23.38
N ASP A 582 -0.57 -16.61 -24.33
CA ASP A 582 0.78 -16.29 -24.79
C ASP A 582 1.35 -15.15 -23.93
N THR A 583 2.57 -15.33 -23.38
CA THR A 583 3.30 -14.25 -22.69
C THR A 583 4.42 -13.73 -23.60
N ILE A 584 4.34 -12.46 -23.98
CA ILE A 584 5.32 -11.78 -24.83
C ILE A 584 6.27 -11.02 -23.93
N THR A 585 7.50 -11.55 -23.78
CA THR A 585 8.52 -10.96 -22.91
C THR A 585 8.88 -9.52 -23.32
N SER A 586 9.52 -8.77 -22.44
CA SER A 586 10.14 -7.49 -22.81
C SER A 586 11.00 -7.61 -24.08
N GLY A 587 10.75 -6.75 -25.08
CA GLY A 587 11.41 -6.80 -26.40
C GLY A 587 10.98 -7.96 -27.30
N GLY A 588 10.11 -8.86 -26.82
CA GLY A 588 9.69 -10.08 -27.50
C GLY A 588 8.75 -9.82 -28.69
N THR A 589 8.72 -10.79 -29.61
CA THR A 589 7.81 -10.81 -30.76
C THR A 589 7.12 -12.17 -30.86
N LEU A 590 5.80 -12.18 -30.80
CA LEU A 590 4.97 -13.34 -31.11
C LEU A 590 4.57 -13.29 -32.59
N ARG A 591 4.66 -14.42 -33.29
CA ARG A 591 4.31 -14.54 -34.72
C ARG A 591 3.21 -15.56 -34.92
N PHE A 592 2.18 -15.15 -35.63
CA PHE A 592 1.09 -15.98 -36.11
C PHE A 592 1.35 -16.29 -37.59
N GLY A 593 1.89 -17.48 -37.86
CA GLY A 593 2.26 -17.91 -39.21
C GLY A 593 1.06 -18.15 -40.11
N ARG A 594 1.26 -17.93 -41.42
CA ARG A 594 0.22 -17.99 -42.46
C ARG A 594 -0.47 -19.35 -42.60
N ASN A 595 0.26 -20.44 -42.33
CA ASN A 595 -0.19 -21.82 -42.53
C ASN A 595 -0.60 -22.51 -41.21
N ALA A 596 -0.76 -21.76 -40.12
CA ALA A 596 -0.76 -22.36 -38.78
C ALA A 596 -2.14 -22.80 -38.25
N ASP A 597 -3.25 -22.24 -38.73
CA ASP A 597 -4.62 -22.76 -38.48
C ASP A 597 -5.58 -22.33 -39.61
N GLU A 598 -6.58 -23.16 -39.92
CA GLU A 598 -7.80 -22.76 -40.66
C GLU A 598 -8.77 -21.93 -39.80
N GLN A 599 -8.42 -21.70 -38.53
CA GLN A 599 -9.28 -21.11 -37.50
C GLN A 599 -9.12 -19.59 -37.40
N THR A 600 -10.21 -18.90 -37.07
CA THR A 600 -10.16 -17.47 -36.75
C THR A 600 -9.57 -17.28 -35.35
N ARG A 601 -8.63 -16.34 -35.18
CA ARG A 601 -8.06 -16.02 -33.86
C ARG A 601 -8.57 -14.67 -33.34
N LEU A 602 -9.18 -14.67 -32.16
CA LEU A 602 -9.48 -13.46 -31.39
C LEU A 602 -8.42 -13.28 -30.31
N CYS A 603 -7.71 -12.18 -30.36
CA CYS A 603 -6.58 -11.89 -29.48
C CYS A 603 -6.94 -10.69 -28.59
N SER A 604 -6.99 -10.87 -27.27
CA SER A 604 -7.24 -9.79 -26.31
C SER A 604 -6.07 -9.61 -25.35
N LEU A 605 -5.69 -8.36 -25.09
CA LEU A 605 -4.52 -8.06 -24.26
C LEU A 605 -4.92 -7.93 -22.79
N ALA A 606 -4.52 -8.89 -21.96
CA ALA A 606 -4.81 -8.87 -20.52
C ALA A 606 -3.92 -7.87 -19.78
N SER A 607 -2.64 -7.76 -20.17
CA SER A 607 -1.69 -6.82 -19.56
C SER A 607 -0.58 -6.38 -20.53
N GLY A 608 0.07 -5.26 -20.21
CA GLY A 608 1.15 -4.68 -21.02
C GLY A 608 0.65 -3.75 -22.13
N LYS A 609 1.48 -3.50 -23.14
CA LYS A 609 1.13 -2.72 -24.33
C LYS A 609 1.91 -3.27 -25.53
N VAL A 610 1.21 -3.63 -26.60
CA VAL A 610 1.80 -4.28 -27.77
C VAL A 610 1.59 -3.46 -29.04
N ARG A 611 2.47 -3.64 -30.01
CA ARG A 611 2.24 -3.27 -31.41
C ARG A 611 1.78 -4.49 -32.20
N VAL A 612 0.85 -4.31 -33.12
CA VAL A 612 0.23 -5.37 -33.91
C VAL A 612 0.26 -4.99 -35.38
N LYS A 613 0.72 -5.91 -36.23
CA LYS A 613 0.64 -5.82 -37.69
C LYS A 613 -0.05 -7.08 -38.23
N ILE A 614 -1.08 -6.90 -39.06
CA ILE A 614 -1.94 -7.98 -39.58
C ILE A 614 -1.91 -7.94 -41.11
N GLY A 615 -1.21 -8.87 -41.74
CA GLY A 615 -0.92 -8.85 -43.17
C GLY A 615 -0.32 -7.50 -43.61
N ASP A 616 -0.86 -6.95 -44.70
CA ASP A 616 -0.43 -5.68 -45.29
C ASP A 616 -1.09 -4.44 -44.65
N LYS A 617 -1.85 -4.61 -43.56
CA LYS A 617 -2.48 -3.49 -42.86
C LYS A 617 -1.43 -2.66 -42.08
N PRO A 618 -1.66 -1.35 -41.89
CA PRO A 618 -0.80 -0.52 -41.04
C PRO A 618 -0.62 -1.12 -39.63
N GLU A 619 0.58 -0.92 -39.05
CA GLU A 619 0.84 -1.26 -37.65
C GLU A 619 0.02 -0.35 -36.73
N PHE A 620 -0.55 -0.93 -35.67
CA PHE A 620 -1.28 -0.19 -34.63
C PHE A 620 -0.89 -0.68 -33.23
N ALA A 621 -1.09 0.15 -32.20
CA ALA A 621 -0.79 -0.19 -30.82
C ALA A 621 -2.06 -0.52 -30.04
N ILE A 622 -2.01 -1.57 -29.21
CA ILE A 622 -3.08 -1.98 -28.29
C ILE A 622 -2.55 -1.93 -26.85
N GLY A 623 -3.34 -1.31 -25.96
CA GLY A 623 -3.16 -1.35 -24.51
C GLY A 623 -4.03 -2.42 -23.84
N PRO A 624 -4.02 -2.51 -22.49
CA PRO A 624 -4.81 -3.49 -21.76
C PRO A 624 -6.30 -3.41 -22.10
N HIS A 625 -6.95 -4.57 -22.10
CA HIS A 625 -8.36 -4.80 -22.46
C HIS A 625 -8.72 -4.50 -23.93
N GLY A 626 -7.77 -4.11 -24.78
CA GLY A 626 -7.98 -4.03 -26.22
C GLY A 626 -7.96 -5.42 -26.89
N MET A 627 -8.68 -5.55 -28.01
CA MET A 627 -8.83 -6.81 -28.76
C MET A 627 -8.62 -6.59 -30.26
N PHE A 628 -8.09 -7.60 -30.94
CA PHE A 628 -7.97 -7.66 -32.41
C PHE A 628 -8.32 -9.06 -32.95
N LYS A 629 -8.72 -9.12 -34.23
CA LYS A 629 -9.07 -10.37 -34.92
C LYS A 629 -8.07 -10.65 -36.05
N VAL A 630 -7.54 -11.86 -36.08
CA VAL A 630 -6.74 -12.42 -37.18
C VAL A 630 -7.60 -13.45 -37.90
N ARG A 631 -7.75 -13.31 -39.22
CA ARG A 631 -8.48 -14.26 -40.07
C ARG A 631 -7.61 -15.48 -40.41
N PRO A 632 -8.20 -16.62 -40.77
CA PRO A 632 -7.47 -17.76 -41.35
C PRO A 632 -6.59 -17.32 -42.52
N GLY A 633 -5.41 -17.93 -42.66
CA GLY A 633 -4.49 -17.64 -43.78
C GLY A 633 -3.82 -16.25 -43.77
N VAL A 634 -3.98 -15.44 -42.71
CA VAL A 634 -3.39 -14.10 -42.58
C VAL A 634 -2.26 -14.10 -41.56
N GLU A 635 -1.04 -13.73 -41.97
CA GLU A 635 0.07 -13.54 -41.04
C GLU A 635 -0.21 -12.38 -40.08
N CYS A 636 0.16 -12.53 -38.82
CA CYS A 636 0.13 -11.44 -37.84
C CYS A 636 1.36 -11.47 -36.93
N THR A 637 1.89 -10.29 -36.61
CA THR A 637 3.02 -10.14 -35.68
C THR A 637 2.64 -9.22 -34.53
N VAL A 638 2.96 -9.63 -33.30
CA VAL A 638 2.67 -8.89 -32.07
C VAL A 638 3.97 -8.64 -31.33
N GLN A 639 4.32 -7.37 -31.11
CA GLN A 639 5.60 -6.98 -30.49
C GLN A 639 5.39 -6.27 -29.16
N ASN A 640 6.16 -6.65 -28.14
CA ASN A 640 6.21 -5.95 -26.86
C ASN A 640 7.44 -5.05 -26.78
N TRP A 641 7.22 -3.73 -26.78
CA TRP A 641 8.28 -2.71 -26.69
C TRP A 641 8.49 -2.19 -25.25
N MET A 642 7.81 -2.78 -24.25
CA MET A 642 7.89 -2.36 -22.85
C MET A 642 8.93 -3.19 -22.09
N TYR A 643 9.45 -2.63 -20.99
CA TYR A 643 10.31 -3.34 -20.01
C TYR A 643 9.55 -4.33 -19.11
N ILE A 644 8.23 -4.48 -19.32
CA ILE A 644 7.36 -5.42 -18.63
C ILE A 644 6.76 -6.38 -19.65
N ASP A 645 6.53 -7.63 -19.25
CA ASP A 645 5.91 -8.62 -20.12
C ASP A 645 4.45 -8.27 -20.43
N ALA A 646 4.00 -8.65 -21.63
CA ALA A 646 2.64 -8.46 -22.08
C ALA A 646 1.93 -9.83 -22.14
N VAL A 647 0.72 -9.92 -21.60
CA VAL A 647 -0.06 -11.17 -21.58
C VAL A 647 -1.19 -11.07 -22.59
N LEU A 648 -1.20 -11.99 -23.55
CA LEU A 648 -2.17 -12.06 -24.64
C LEU A 648 -3.03 -13.33 -24.48
N HIS A 649 -4.35 -13.14 -24.35
CA HIS A 649 -5.31 -14.23 -24.42
C HIS A 649 -5.66 -14.46 -25.89
N VAL A 650 -5.52 -15.70 -26.36
CA VAL A 650 -5.78 -16.09 -27.76
C VAL A 650 -6.88 -17.14 -27.77
N THR A 651 -8.05 -16.74 -28.26
CA THR A 651 -9.19 -17.63 -28.52
C THR A 651 -9.15 -18.04 -29.99
N LEU A 652 -9.18 -19.34 -30.27
CA LEU A 652 -9.27 -19.91 -31.61
C LEU A 652 -10.70 -20.38 -31.84
N LEU A 653 -11.25 -20.08 -33.03
CA LEU A 653 -12.61 -20.43 -33.43
C LEU A 653 -12.60 -21.31 -34.67
N SER A 654 -13.07 -22.55 -34.51
CA SER A 654 -13.45 -23.48 -35.58
C SER A 654 -14.86 -23.15 -36.11
N GLY A 655 -15.29 -23.83 -37.19
CA GLY A 655 -16.68 -23.87 -37.62
C GLY A 655 -17.26 -22.60 -38.27
N PHE A 656 -16.61 -21.44 -38.17
CA PHE A 656 -17.06 -20.22 -38.86
C PHE A 656 -16.56 -20.18 -40.32
N PRO A 657 -17.45 -20.30 -41.33
CA PRO A 657 -17.07 -20.04 -42.72
C PRO A 657 -16.61 -18.59 -42.90
N SER A 658 -15.64 -18.41 -43.80
CA SER A 658 -14.85 -17.19 -44.03
C SER A 658 -15.61 -15.98 -44.58
#